data_AF-A0A957JP88-F1
#
_entry.id   AF-A0A957JP88-F1
#
_cell.length_a   1.000
_cell.length_b   1.000
_cell.length_c   1.000
_cell.angle_alpha   90.00
_cell.angle_beta   90.00
_cell.angle_gamma   90.00
#
_symmetry.space_group_name_H-M   'P 1'
#
loop_
_entity.id
_entity.type
_entity.pdbx_description
1 polymer ?
#
loop_
_entity_poly.entity_id
_entity_poly.type
_entity_poly.pdbx_seq_one_letter_code
_entity_poly.pdbx_strand_id
1 'polypeptide(L)'
;MVNRLLFLICLLVLMVILPASQTLASADTLITPTAATIDQALRDLVAAGTETAVSIIVQKQPGQTKDVEAYVAELGGQVTLDLPIINGFAAAVPGTAVDQLAQHPHVKHISLDAEISKSDAVIVERPKPDTVVTEPVETEQVDPHLGNKGDFSNPVVDKIVTAPEVEMVSQVQNAGQIAAQERVQRIQPAFPTGGRSAISAENQAPMMQTNGTSNMTGNVLGNPGFEDDFNRWENWGTNYTISTDARSGSKALRLGSGGSEADQYPVVREGETVTFSLWAKESGNPGWSGFGLHFYGSDGNSIGSSTATEITGTGYKQFSVTAVAPTGATGVAAWVWTDGYNGGYLFLDDTSVTISLPQTGVNLLKNSSFETGSASWYTNNATVVTTPTQSGSKAMQVSEPQGYASQYMAAVPGNNYSLSAYLRIANSPSTPQIGISFYDQNWNFIADSYYVTNSTTYTKASISIVAPDDAVWLEAWAVNYQSGSGKMYVDNASLVMSTPEQIKGAAPNLLDNEGFESYLTDWSTWDSVSISTNRRSGSRALVTSASGGGLSQRRLAVPGETYRMSGWVMVSGSVDRPSIGLTFRDANGNRVGTDYRVVRDTGYTYREITAVAPANAMWVYGWVENYNGGILYADDLSFSSSHRAHNVIPTDYLDVTGASTLHSRGIDGTGIGVAVVDTGVDASYIGKNNRAQYSAITGGTGDANGHGTFMAGIIGSQGTSSIAPAANIINVRVLDSEGKGTYSQVISGLNWILTYRNSYNIRVVNMSLMGPVTGPYWNNPLNQAVESLWNAGIVVVVAAGNTGPDAGSVTTPGNDPFVITVGSFTDNYTPGDSSDDYIPPFSGAGPTEAG
;
A
#
# COMPACT_ATOMS: atom_id res chain seq x y z
N MET A 1 -58.31 26.86 -48.98
CA MET A 1 -59.58 26.78 -48.22
C MET A 1 -60.39 25.49 -48.45
N VAL A 2 -59.94 24.53 -49.27
CA VAL A 2 -60.70 23.28 -49.54
C VAL A 2 -60.27 22.09 -48.64
N ASN A 3 -59.05 22.09 -48.09
CA ASN A 3 -58.56 20.97 -47.24
C ASN A 3 -58.94 21.03 -45.75
N ARG A 4 -59.56 22.10 -45.26
CA ARG A 4 -60.08 22.17 -43.88
C ARG A 4 -61.54 21.75 -43.74
N LEU A 5 -62.28 21.62 -44.85
CA LEU A 5 -63.68 21.20 -44.84
C LEU A 5 -63.85 19.67 -44.90
N LEU A 6 -62.93 18.94 -45.54
CA LEU A 6 -62.97 17.47 -45.59
C LEU A 6 -62.65 16.83 -44.23
N PHE A 7 -61.77 17.43 -43.43
CA PHE A 7 -61.36 16.84 -42.14
C PHE A 7 -62.45 16.98 -41.06
N LEU A 8 -63.28 18.03 -41.12
CA LEU A 8 -64.40 18.21 -40.19
C LEU A 8 -65.59 17.29 -40.51
N ILE A 9 -65.78 16.93 -41.78
CA ILE A 9 -66.86 16.03 -42.23
C ILE A 9 -66.54 14.57 -41.88
N CYS A 10 -65.26 14.15 -41.93
CA CYS A 10 -64.87 12.80 -41.49
C CYS A 10 -65.03 12.58 -39.98
N LEU A 11 -64.91 13.63 -39.14
CA LEU A 11 -65.11 13.50 -37.69
C LEU A 11 -66.60 13.46 -37.30
N LEU A 12 -67.48 14.10 -38.08
CA LEU A 12 -68.93 14.14 -37.82
C LEU A 12 -69.68 12.90 -38.32
N VAL A 13 -69.15 12.18 -39.32
CA VAL A 13 -69.78 10.98 -39.88
C VAL A 13 -69.45 9.70 -39.07
N LEU A 14 -68.40 9.72 -38.23
CA LEU A 14 -68.10 8.58 -37.34
C LEU A 14 -68.92 8.57 -36.04
N MET A 15 -69.69 9.63 -35.75
CA MET A 15 -70.54 9.74 -34.55
C MET A 15 -72.02 9.37 -34.77
N VAL A 16 -72.42 8.99 -35.98
CA VAL A 16 -73.85 8.78 -36.32
C VAL A 16 -74.09 7.49 -37.12
N ILE A 17 -73.58 6.34 -36.68
CA ILE A 17 -74.06 5.03 -37.17
C ILE A 17 -74.05 4.00 -36.01
N LEU A 18 -75.25 3.63 -35.55
CA LEU A 18 -75.70 2.45 -34.77
C LEU A 18 -76.02 2.62 -33.26
N PRO A 19 -77.03 1.88 -32.75
CA PRO A 19 -78.15 2.47 -32.02
C PRO A 19 -78.10 2.26 -30.50
N ALA A 20 -78.81 3.14 -29.80
CA ALA A 20 -79.22 2.94 -28.41
C ALA A 20 -80.15 1.71 -28.28
N SER A 21 -80.07 1.05 -27.13
CA SER A 21 -80.91 -0.04 -26.62
C SER A 21 -80.34 -1.45 -26.78
N GLN A 22 -79.27 -1.75 -26.05
CA GLN A 22 -79.13 -3.03 -25.37
C GLN A 22 -78.72 -2.76 -23.93
N THR A 23 -79.57 -3.16 -22.99
CA THR A 23 -79.21 -3.36 -21.59
C THR A 23 -78.05 -4.34 -21.53
N LEU A 24 -76.83 -3.83 -21.45
CA LEU A 24 -75.69 -4.63 -21.01
C LEU A 24 -75.86 -4.78 -19.51
N ALA A 25 -76.40 -5.94 -19.13
CA ALA A 25 -76.22 -6.50 -17.81
C ALA A 25 -74.77 -6.24 -17.39
N SER A 26 -74.58 -5.78 -16.15
CA SER A 26 -73.28 -5.74 -15.50
C SER A 26 -72.61 -7.09 -15.73
N ALA A 27 -71.64 -7.13 -16.63
CA ALA A 27 -70.65 -8.17 -16.62
C ALA A 27 -69.78 -7.88 -15.39
N ASP A 28 -70.32 -8.20 -14.21
CA ASP A 28 -69.55 -8.82 -13.13
C ASP A 28 -68.95 -10.08 -13.74
N THR A 29 -67.93 -9.85 -14.55
CA THR A 29 -66.96 -10.88 -14.84
C THR A 29 -66.34 -11.08 -13.49
N LEU A 30 -66.78 -12.14 -12.80
CA LEU A 30 -66.06 -12.75 -11.70
C LEU A 30 -64.65 -13.03 -12.22
N ILE A 31 -63.79 -12.01 -12.16
CA ILE A 31 -62.36 -12.22 -12.05
C ILE A 31 -62.27 -12.96 -10.74
N THR A 32 -62.19 -14.29 -10.80
CA THR A 32 -61.81 -15.09 -9.65
C THR A 32 -60.53 -14.41 -9.14
N PRO A 33 -60.53 -13.82 -7.93
CA PRO A 33 -59.34 -13.15 -7.43
C PRO A 33 -58.22 -14.17 -7.49
N THR A 34 -57.17 -13.87 -8.26
CA THR A 34 -55.96 -14.68 -8.17
C THR A 34 -55.54 -14.57 -6.72
N ALA A 35 -55.42 -15.71 -6.02
CA ALA A 35 -55.06 -15.70 -4.60
C ALA A 35 -53.82 -14.82 -4.42
N ALA A 36 -53.85 -13.91 -3.44
CA ALA A 36 -52.75 -12.98 -3.24
C ALA A 36 -51.45 -13.78 -3.07
N THR A 37 -50.42 -13.38 -3.81
CA THR A 37 -49.10 -13.98 -3.62
C THR A 37 -48.47 -13.39 -2.36
N ILE A 38 -47.78 -14.22 -1.59
CA ILE A 38 -47.04 -13.78 -0.40
C ILE A 38 -45.58 -14.05 -0.69
N ASP A 39 -44.74 -13.07 -0.41
CA ASP A 39 -43.30 -13.17 -0.61
C ASP A 39 -42.67 -14.29 0.23
N GLN A 40 -41.70 -15.00 -0.33
CA GLN A 40 -41.18 -16.22 0.32
C GLN A 40 -40.48 -15.89 1.64
N ALA A 41 -39.68 -14.82 1.67
CA ALA A 41 -39.01 -14.33 2.88
C ALA A 41 -40.01 -14.03 4.02
N LEU A 42 -41.19 -13.51 3.68
CA LEU A 42 -42.25 -13.25 4.67
C LEU A 42 -42.86 -14.56 5.19
N ARG A 43 -43.07 -15.56 4.31
CA ARG A 43 -43.54 -16.88 4.75
C ARG A 43 -42.56 -17.55 5.70
N ASP A 44 -41.26 -17.48 5.40
CA ASP A 44 -40.22 -18.09 6.22
C ASP A 44 -40.14 -17.41 7.60
N LEU A 45 -40.23 -16.08 7.65
CA LEU A 45 -40.27 -15.31 8.90
C LEU A 45 -41.49 -15.67 9.77
N VAL A 46 -42.69 -15.75 9.17
CA VAL A 46 -43.92 -16.11 9.89
C VAL A 46 -43.85 -17.56 10.39
N ALA A 47 -43.30 -18.48 9.59
CA ALA A 47 -43.14 -19.88 9.97
C ALA A 47 -42.15 -20.10 11.12
N ALA A 48 -41.12 -19.26 11.23
CA ALA A 48 -40.17 -19.28 12.34
C ALA A 48 -40.81 -18.88 13.68
N GLY A 49 -41.93 -18.15 13.67
CA GLY A 49 -42.72 -17.82 14.86
C GLY A 49 -42.01 -16.91 15.87
N THR A 50 -40.95 -16.21 15.46
CA THR A 50 -40.08 -15.41 16.33
C THR A 50 -40.62 -14.02 16.65
N GLU A 51 -41.55 -13.49 15.84
CA GLU A 51 -42.03 -12.11 15.94
C GLU A 51 -43.50 -12.00 16.35
N THR A 52 -43.79 -11.10 17.30
CA THR A 52 -45.17 -10.83 17.75
C THR A 52 -45.95 -9.94 16.78
N ALA A 53 -45.24 -9.11 15.99
CA ALA A 53 -45.77 -8.31 14.90
C ALA A 53 -44.74 -8.25 13.76
N VAL A 54 -45.20 -8.36 12.52
CA VAL A 54 -44.37 -8.35 11.32
C VAL A 54 -44.71 -7.11 10.49
N SER A 55 -43.67 -6.38 10.08
CA SER A 55 -43.80 -5.24 9.17
C SER A 55 -43.91 -5.72 7.73
N ILE A 56 -45.01 -5.39 7.07
CA ILE A 56 -45.36 -5.85 5.73
C ILE A 56 -45.72 -4.68 4.81
N ILE A 57 -45.61 -4.92 3.51
CA ILE A 57 -46.18 -4.06 2.47
C ILE A 57 -47.30 -4.83 1.77
N VAL A 58 -48.47 -4.20 1.67
CA VAL A 58 -49.67 -4.77 1.05
C VAL A 58 -49.94 -4.00 -0.23
N GLN A 59 -49.98 -4.71 -1.36
CA GLN A 59 -50.40 -4.16 -2.65
C GLN A 59 -51.85 -4.54 -2.93
N LYS A 60 -52.64 -3.57 -3.39
CA LYS A 60 -54.07 -3.76 -3.66
C LYS A 60 -54.32 -4.06 -5.14
N GLN A 61 -55.44 -4.72 -5.40
CA GLN A 61 -55.98 -4.85 -6.75
C GLN A 61 -56.27 -3.45 -7.34
N PRO A 62 -56.14 -3.25 -8.66
CA PRO A 62 -56.41 -1.97 -9.30
C PRO A 62 -57.83 -1.44 -8.99
N GLY A 63 -57.95 -0.15 -8.70
CA GLY A 63 -59.24 0.52 -8.45
C GLY A 63 -59.79 0.44 -7.01
N GLN A 64 -59.07 -0.21 -6.09
CA GLN A 64 -59.48 -0.35 -4.69
C GLN A 64 -58.90 0.75 -3.82
N THR A 65 -59.71 1.34 -2.93
CA THR A 65 -59.31 2.60 -2.28
C THR A 65 -59.06 2.54 -0.77
N LYS A 66 -59.79 1.79 0.08
CA LYS A 66 -59.59 1.83 1.57
C LYS A 66 -60.08 0.62 2.39
N ASP A 67 -60.65 -0.39 1.77
CA ASP A 67 -61.31 -1.49 2.47
C ASP A 67 -60.32 -2.52 3.07
N VAL A 68 -59.19 -2.73 2.41
CA VAL A 68 -58.10 -3.60 2.92
C VAL A 68 -57.45 -3.01 4.18
N GLU A 69 -57.27 -1.69 4.22
CA GLU A 69 -56.70 -0.95 5.36
C GLU A 69 -57.57 -1.09 6.62
N ALA A 70 -58.90 -1.10 6.46
CA ALA A 70 -59.83 -1.35 7.56
C ALA A 70 -59.72 -2.80 8.05
N TYR A 71 -59.61 -3.76 7.13
CA TYR A 71 -59.45 -5.17 7.46
C TYR A 71 -58.16 -5.46 8.24
N VAL A 72 -57.06 -4.73 7.96
CA VAL A 72 -55.82 -4.81 8.75
C VAL A 72 -56.07 -4.50 10.24
N ALA A 73 -56.90 -3.49 10.54
CA ALA A 73 -57.24 -3.16 11.92
C ALA A 73 -58.12 -4.25 12.57
N GLU A 74 -59.03 -4.86 11.80
CA GLU A 74 -59.85 -6.00 12.27
C GLU A 74 -59.00 -7.22 12.64
N LEU A 75 -57.89 -7.42 11.95
CA LEU A 75 -56.90 -8.48 12.22
C LEU A 75 -55.91 -8.11 13.34
N GLY A 76 -56.10 -6.99 14.03
CA GLY A 76 -55.23 -6.53 15.12
C GLY A 76 -53.91 -5.90 14.66
N GLY A 77 -53.81 -5.52 13.38
CA GLY A 77 -52.69 -4.79 12.82
C GLY A 77 -52.91 -3.27 12.75
N GLN A 78 -51.90 -2.56 12.29
CA GLN A 78 -51.93 -1.11 12.11
C GLN A 78 -51.26 -0.73 10.79
N VAL A 79 -51.97 0.04 9.96
CA VAL A 79 -51.38 0.70 8.79
C VAL A 79 -50.42 1.79 9.24
N THR A 80 -49.17 1.74 8.76
CA THR A 80 -48.08 2.64 9.15
C THR A 80 -47.80 3.72 8.11
N LEU A 81 -47.97 3.41 6.81
CA LEU A 81 -47.65 4.34 5.74
C LEU A 81 -48.45 4.06 4.45
N ASP A 82 -49.01 5.09 3.83
CA ASP A 82 -49.67 4.97 2.51
C ASP A 82 -48.62 5.02 1.38
N LEU A 83 -48.71 4.10 0.41
CA LEU A 83 -47.73 3.93 -0.67
C LEU A 83 -48.44 3.93 -2.05
N PRO A 84 -49.02 5.08 -2.47
CA PRO A 84 -49.88 5.13 -3.65
C PRO A 84 -49.14 4.87 -4.97
N ILE A 85 -47.81 5.08 -5.02
CA ILE A 85 -46.98 4.75 -6.19
C ILE A 85 -47.07 3.28 -6.61
N ILE A 86 -47.32 2.36 -5.66
CA ILE A 86 -47.50 0.92 -5.92
C ILE A 86 -48.91 0.42 -5.62
N ASN A 87 -49.88 1.34 -5.54
CA ASN A 87 -51.27 1.06 -5.12
C ASN A 87 -51.33 0.22 -3.83
N GLY A 88 -50.54 0.60 -2.83
CA GLY A 88 -50.37 -0.19 -1.61
C GLY A 88 -50.17 0.66 -0.36
N PHE A 89 -49.87 -0.01 0.74
CA PHE A 89 -49.56 0.59 2.02
C PHE A 89 -48.65 -0.33 2.84
N ALA A 90 -47.89 0.24 3.78
CA ALA A 90 -47.16 -0.52 4.80
C ALA A 90 -48.02 -0.68 6.05
N ALA A 91 -47.87 -1.82 6.73
CA ALA A 91 -48.57 -2.12 7.97
C ALA A 91 -47.73 -3.01 8.89
N ALA A 92 -47.97 -2.92 10.19
CA ALA A 92 -47.52 -3.92 11.16
C ALA A 92 -48.70 -4.83 11.51
N VAL A 93 -48.56 -6.14 11.34
CA VAL A 93 -49.65 -7.11 11.61
C VAL A 93 -49.14 -8.28 12.46
N PRO A 94 -49.99 -8.94 13.27
CA PRO A 94 -49.61 -10.23 13.86
C PRO A 94 -49.21 -11.23 12.77
N GLY A 95 -48.16 -12.03 12.97
CA GLY A 95 -47.72 -13.01 11.97
C GLY A 95 -48.83 -14.00 11.57
N THR A 96 -49.71 -14.36 12.52
CA THR A 96 -50.89 -15.21 12.29
C THR A 96 -51.95 -14.58 11.38
N ALA A 97 -51.94 -13.26 11.19
CA ALA A 97 -52.88 -12.53 10.34
C ALA A 97 -52.48 -12.50 8.87
N VAL A 98 -51.23 -12.86 8.52
CA VAL A 98 -50.70 -12.73 7.15
C VAL A 98 -51.47 -13.59 6.15
N ASP A 99 -51.73 -14.86 6.47
CA ASP A 99 -52.51 -15.76 5.60
C ASP A 99 -54.00 -15.36 5.50
N GLN A 100 -54.56 -14.75 6.56
CA GLN A 100 -55.93 -14.23 6.54
C GLN A 100 -56.04 -12.99 5.66
N LEU A 101 -55.07 -12.08 5.78
CA LEU A 101 -54.98 -10.88 4.94
C LEU A 101 -54.83 -11.24 3.46
N ALA A 102 -54.05 -12.27 3.13
CA ALA A 102 -53.87 -12.75 1.75
C ALA A 102 -55.15 -13.33 1.11
N GLN A 103 -56.13 -13.74 1.92
CA GLN A 103 -57.42 -14.25 1.43
C GLN A 103 -58.41 -13.13 1.05
N HIS A 104 -58.11 -11.88 1.41
CA HIS A 104 -58.97 -10.76 1.09
C HIS A 104 -59.00 -10.51 -0.43
N PRO A 105 -60.19 -10.43 -1.08
CA PRO A 105 -60.32 -10.43 -2.55
C PRO A 105 -59.65 -9.23 -3.24
N HIS A 106 -59.40 -8.16 -2.49
CA HIS A 106 -58.79 -6.93 -2.99
C HIS A 106 -57.29 -6.81 -2.70
N VAL A 107 -56.68 -7.83 -2.07
CA VAL A 107 -55.22 -7.91 -1.92
C VAL A 107 -54.64 -8.56 -3.18
N LYS A 108 -53.58 -7.94 -3.71
CA LYS A 108 -52.82 -8.43 -4.87
C LYS A 108 -51.58 -9.20 -4.41
N HIS A 109 -50.79 -8.60 -3.52
CA HIS A 109 -49.52 -9.14 -3.06
C HIS A 109 -49.21 -8.66 -1.64
N ILE A 110 -48.55 -9.49 -0.85
CA ILE A 110 -48.02 -9.13 0.47
C ILE A 110 -46.54 -9.48 0.53
N SER A 111 -45.70 -8.50 0.87
CA SER A 111 -44.26 -8.68 1.01
C SER A 111 -43.76 -8.20 2.37
N LEU A 112 -42.54 -8.59 2.72
CA LEU A 112 -41.85 -8.05 3.89
C LEU A 112 -41.54 -6.55 3.65
N ASP A 113 -41.73 -5.72 4.66
CA ASP A 113 -41.15 -4.37 4.69
C ASP A 113 -39.68 -4.47 5.11
N ALA A 114 -38.84 -4.95 4.19
CA ALA A 114 -37.47 -5.34 4.50
C ALA A 114 -36.58 -4.13 4.85
N GLU A 115 -35.54 -4.40 5.65
CA GLU A 115 -34.50 -3.42 5.93
C GLU A 115 -33.71 -3.09 4.65
N ILE A 116 -33.40 -1.82 4.47
CA ILE A 116 -32.50 -1.32 3.44
C ILE A 116 -31.35 -0.56 4.11
N SER A 117 -30.18 -0.59 3.49
CA SER A 117 -29.00 0.10 4.01
C SER A 117 -28.24 0.84 2.93
N LYS A 118 -27.39 1.79 3.30
CA LYS A 118 -26.47 2.46 2.37
C LYS A 118 -25.57 1.43 1.67
N SER A 119 -25.28 1.66 0.40
CA SER A 119 -24.26 0.91 -0.34
C SER A 119 -22.92 1.66 -0.23
N ASP A 120 -22.12 1.33 0.77
CA ASP A 120 -20.79 1.91 0.92
C ASP A 120 -19.85 1.46 -0.20
N ALA A 121 -19.37 2.37 -1.04
CA ALA A 121 -17.96 2.22 -1.46
C ALA A 121 -17.15 2.34 -0.16
N VAL A 122 -16.14 1.50 0.08
CA VAL A 122 -15.29 1.62 1.28
C VAL A 122 -14.70 3.03 1.36
N ILE A 123 -15.40 3.91 2.05
CA ILE A 123 -14.93 5.16 2.61
C ILE A 123 -14.81 4.83 4.07
N VAL A 124 -13.57 4.83 4.55
CA VAL A 124 -13.19 4.64 5.94
C VAL A 124 -14.22 5.27 6.87
N GLU A 125 -15.04 4.44 7.51
CA GLU A 125 -15.92 4.91 8.57
C GLU A 125 -15.06 5.52 9.68
N ARG A 126 -15.43 6.73 10.13
CA ARG A 126 -14.94 7.27 11.40
C ARG A 126 -15.41 6.32 12.51
N PRO A 127 -14.54 5.79 13.39
CA PRO A 127 -15.01 5.06 14.55
C PRO A 127 -15.75 6.04 15.47
N LYS A 128 -17.00 5.73 15.82
CA LYS A 128 -17.65 6.35 16.99
C LYS A 128 -16.96 5.83 18.27
N PRO A 129 -16.97 6.61 19.37
CA PRO A 129 -16.30 6.25 20.62
C PRO A 129 -16.99 5.05 21.29
N ASP A 130 -16.17 4.19 21.90
CA ASP A 130 -16.50 2.88 22.49
C ASP A 130 -17.81 2.82 23.29
N THR A 131 -18.58 1.75 23.05
CA THR A 131 -19.42 1.15 24.10
C THR A 131 -19.03 -0.31 24.25
N VAL A 132 -18.43 -0.63 25.40
CA VAL A 132 -18.02 -1.98 25.78
C VAL A 132 -19.24 -2.88 25.87
N VAL A 133 -19.29 -3.93 25.04
CA VAL A 133 -20.15 -5.09 25.27
C VAL A 133 -19.27 -6.33 25.22
N THR A 134 -19.03 -6.90 26.39
CA THR A 134 -18.51 -8.26 26.60
C THR A 134 -19.62 -9.27 26.40
N GLU A 135 -19.40 -10.33 25.61
CA GLU A 135 -20.07 -11.65 25.71
C GLU A 135 -19.38 -12.65 24.73
N PRO A 136 -19.55 -13.98 24.85
CA PRO A 136 -18.43 -14.92 24.99
C PRO A 136 -18.16 -15.82 23.79
N VAL A 137 -17.02 -16.53 23.89
CA VAL A 137 -16.50 -17.55 22.97
C VAL A 137 -17.43 -18.77 22.90
N GLU A 138 -17.90 -19.11 21.70
CA GLU A 138 -18.42 -20.45 21.38
C GLU A 138 -17.46 -21.20 20.45
N THR A 139 -17.12 -22.40 20.88
CA THR A 139 -16.36 -23.44 20.18
C THR A 139 -17.32 -24.38 19.46
N GLU A 140 -17.07 -24.69 18.18
CA GLU A 140 -17.47 -25.92 17.48
C GLU A 140 -17.06 -25.77 16.00
N GLN A 141 -16.75 -26.78 15.19
CA GLN A 141 -16.37 -28.18 15.33
C GLN A 141 -15.78 -28.57 13.97
N VAL A 142 -14.84 -29.51 13.95
CA VAL A 142 -14.22 -30.05 12.73
C VAL A 142 -15.12 -31.15 12.16
N ASP A 143 -15.39 -31.13 10.84
CA ASP A 143 -15.71 -32.35 10.08
C ASP A 143 -15.06 -32.31 8.68
N PRO A 144 -14.19 -33.28 8.33
CA PRO A 144 -13.60 -33.44 7.00
C PRO A 144 -14.49 -34.30 6.10
N HIS A 145 -14.57 -34.05 4.79
CA HIS A 145 -14.64 -35.05 3.70
C HIS A 145 -14.97 -34.40 2.34
N LEU A 146 -14.43 -35.02 1.27
CA LEU A 146 -14.66 -34.81 -0.18
C LEU A 146 -13.90 -33.61 -0.79
N GLY A 147 -13.15 -33.72 -1.88
CA GLY A 147 -13.01 -34.80 -2.85
C GLY A 147 -12.58 -34.21 -4.20
N ASN A 148 -11.29 -34.37 -4.52
CA ASN A 148 -10.65 -34.41 -5.83
C ASN A 148 -11.54 -34.38 -7.10
N LYS A 149 -11.20 -33.48 -8.05
CA LYS A 149 -10.95 -33.68 -9.52
C LYS A 149 -11.61 -32.63 -10.42
N GLY A 150 -10.79 -32.08 -11.32
CA GLY A 150 -11.20 -31.29 -12.47
C GLY A 150 -10.00 -30.98 -13.38
N ASP A 151 -9.64 -31.98 -14.19
CA ASP A 151 -8.56 -32.02 -15.17
C ASP A 151 -8.87 -31.20 -16.43
N PHE A 152 -7.87 -30.49 -16.98
CA PHE A 152 -7.81 -30.11 -18.39
C PHE A 152 -6.38 -30.28 -18.94
N SER A 153 -6.19 -31.40 -19.62
CA SER A 153 -5.21 -31.71 -20.69
C SER A 153 -5.02 -30.55 -21.70
N ASN A 154 -3.93 -30.35 -22.46
CA ASN A 154 -3.03 -31.26 -23.20
C ASN A 154 -1.87 -30.40 -23.87
N PRO A 155 -1.06 -30.87 -24.85
CA PRO A 155 0.37 -31.24 -24.72
C PRO A 155 1.33 -30.51 -25.70
N VAL A 156 2.61 -30.91 -25.76
CA VAL A 156 3.52 -31.09 -26.94
C VAL A 156 4.97 -31.20 -26.41
N VAL A 157 5.51 -32.41 -26.23
CA VAL A 157 6.49 -33.13 -27.10
C VAL A 157 7.86 -32.40 -27.23
N ASP A 158 8.93 -32.90 -26.60
CA ASP A 158 9.83 -33.84 -27.29
C ASP A 158 10.79 -34.63 -26.37
N LYS A 159 11.15 -35.83 -26.83
CA LYS A 159 11.90 -36.90 -26.16
C LYS A 159 13.42 -36.77 -26.35
N ILE A 160 14.19 -37.41 -25.46
CA ILE A 160 15.32 -38.38 -25.66
C ILE A 160 16.00 -38.56 -24.27
N VAL A 161 15.69 -39.58 -23.46
CA VAL A 161 16.22 -40.97 -23.40
C VAL A 161 17.68 -41.09 -22.90
N THR A 162 17.88 -41.43 -21.60
CA THR A 162 18.44 -42.70 -21.06
C THR A 162 18.73 -42.62 -19.55
N ALA A 163 18.53 -43.74 -18.83
CA ALA A 163 18.73 -43.98 -17.39
C ALA A 163 20.06 -44.77 -17.15
N PRO A 164 20.37 -45.42 -15.98
CA PRO A 164 20.01 -45.22 -14.56
C PRO A 164 21.21 -45.35 -13.55
N GLU A 165 20.95 -45.05 -12.28
CA GLU A 165 21.40 -45.67 -11.00
C GLU A 165 22.82 -46.23 -10.67
N VAL A 166 23.29 -45.81 -9.48
CA VAL A 166 23.89 -46.57 -8.34
C VAL A 166 25.43 -46.70 -8.19
N GLU A 167 25.87 -46.21 -7.01
CA GLU A 167 27.00 -46.53 -6.11
C GLU A 167 28.25 -47.28 -6.61
N MET A 168 29.45 -46.74 -6.30
CA MET A 168 30.42 -47.40 -5.41
C MET A 168 31.64 -46.51 -5.07
N VAL A 169 31.75 -46.19 -3.78
CA VAL A 169 32.90 -46.40 -2.89
C VAL A 169 34.31 -45.98 -3.37
N SER A 170 34.76 -44.90 -2.72
CA SER A 170 36.10 -44.62 -2.20
C SER A 170 37.29 -45.47 -2.70
N GLN A 171 38.23 -44.80 -3.36
CA GLN A 171 39.66 -44.74 -3.03
C GLN A 171 40.38 -44.16 -4.26
N VAL A 172 40.83 -42.92 -4.14
CA VAL A 172 41.97 -42.25 -4.82
C VAL A 172 41.64 -40.76 -4.80
N GLN A 173 42.02 -40.07 -3.71
CA GLN A 173 42.36 -38.64 -3.72
C GLN A 173 42.96 -38.14 -2.39
N ASN A 174 43.54 -39.03 -1.57
CA ASN A 174 44.23 -38.67 -0.32
C ASN A 174 45.72 -38.30 -0.52
N ALA A 175 46.06 -37.65 -1.63
CA ALA A 175 47.42 -37.13 -1.86
C ALA A 175 47.45 -35.69 -2.43
N GLY A 176 46.29 -35.05 -2.62
CA GLY A 176 46.18 -33.70 -3.20
C GLY A 176 45.87 -32.56 -2.22
N GLN A 177 45.44 -32.86 -0.98
CA GLN A 177 44.98 -31.83 -0.02
C GLN A 177 45.91 -31.57 1.16
N ILE A 178 46.98 -32.35 1.35
CA ILE A 178 47.94 -32.15 2.45
C ILE A 178 49.13 -31.26 2.04
N ALA A 179 49.34 -30.98 0.75
CA ALA A 179 50.41 -30.07 0.28
C ALA A 179 49.97 -28.60 0.14
N ALA A 180 48.68 -28.28 0.23
CA ALA A 180 48.15 -26.92 0.07
C ALA A 180 47.87 -26.19 1.40
N GLN A 181 47.71 -26.92 2.52
CA GLN A 181 47.47 -26.31 3.84
C GLN A 181 48.74 -26.03 4.65
N GLU A 182 49.88 -26.64 4.33
CA GLU A 182 51.15 -26.38 5.05
C GLU A 182 52.07 -25.33 4.37
N ARG A 183 51.65 -24.72 3.25
CA ARG A 183 52.39 -23.60 2.61
C ARG A 183 51.77 -22.21 2.80
N VAL A 184 50.56 -22.12 3.36
CA VAL A 184 49.86 -20.83 3.60
C VAL A 184 50.16 -20.25 5.00
N GLN A 185 50.90 -20.98 5.86
CA GLN A 185 51.33 -20.51 7.19
C GLN A 185 52.76 -19.95 7.25
N ARG A 186 53.40 -19.66 6.11
CA ARG A 186 54.62 -18.83 6.07
C ARG A 186 54.44 -17.73 5.04
N ILE A 187 54.86 -16.52 5.42
CA ILE A 187 54.78 -15.24 4.69
C ILE A 187 53.49 -14.43 5.00
N GLN A 188 53.38 -13.98 6.24
CA GLN A 188 53.14 -12.55 6.47
C GLN A 188 54.51 -11.88 6.32
N PRO A 189 54.74 -10.96 5.37
CA PRO A 189 55.92 -10.11 5.45
C PRO A 189 55.79 -9.30 6.75
N ALA A 190 56.75 -9.48 7.66
CA ALA A 190 56.88 -8.61 8.82
C ALA A 190 57.20 -7.21 8.30
N PHE A 191 56.19 -6.33 8.29
CA PHE A 191 56.42 -4.90 8.08
C PHE A 191 57.40 -4.40 9.17
N PRO A 192 58.53 -3.78 8.81
CA PRO A 192 59.41 -3.18 9.80
C PRO A 192 58.61 -2.14 10.60
N THR A 193 58.58 -2.29 11.91
CA THR A 193 57.96 -1.39 12.89
C THR A 193 58.75 -0.08 13.06
N GLY A 194 59.25 0.50 11.96
CA GLY A 194 59.89 1.80 11.89
C GLY A 194 58.95 2.81 11.25
N GLY A 195 58.59 3.87 12.00
CA GLY A 195 57.53 4.81 11.63
C GLY A 195 57.64 5.39 10.21
N ARG A 196 56.53 5.33 9.48
CA ARG A 196 56.26 6.24 8.35
C ARG A 196 55.99 7.63 8.93
N SER A 197 57.05 8.39 9.21
CA SER A 197 56.94 9.81 9.55
C SER A 197 56.71 10.62 8.28
N ALA A 198 55.64 11.42 8.30
CA ALA A 198 55.38 12.63 7.53
C ALA A 198 55.89 12.69 6.07
N ILE A 199 54.96 12.59 5.12
CA ILE A 199 55.15 13.23 3.82
C ILE A 199 55.11 14.75 4.08
N SER A 200 56.22 15.40 3.77
CA SER A 200 56.47 16.83 3.90
C SER A 200 55.44 17.67 3.14
N ALA A 201 54.98 18.73 3.78
CA ALA A 201 53.94 19.68 3.35
C ALA A 201 54.25 20.53 2.08
N GLU A 202 55.22 20.16 1.23
CA GLU A 202 55.71 21.03 0.14
C GLU A 202 55.37 20.60 -1.30
N ASN A 203 54.66 19.50 -1.53
CA ASN A 203 54.17 19.11 -2.87
C ASN A 203 52.63 19.05 -2.96
N GLN A 204 51.92 19.96 -2.29
CA GLN A 204 50.51 20.22 -2.60
C GLN A 204 50.39 20.90 -3.97
N ALA A 205 50.35 20.09 -5.05
CA ALA A 205 49.62 20.51 -6.23
C ALA A 205 48.13 20.59 -5.86
N PRO A 206 47.41 21.66 -6.25
CA PRO A 206 46.11 21.97 -5.68
C PRO A 206 45.12 20.85 -5.97
N MET A 207 44.51 20.33 -4.89
CA MET A 207 43.30 19.53 -4.97
C MET A 207 42.25 20.35 -5.73
N MET A 208 42.05 20.07 -7.01
CA MET A 208 40.92 20.59 -7.75
C MET A 208 39.66 20.05 -7.08
N GLN A 209 39.00 20.90 -6.30
CA GLN A 209 37.57 20.78 -6.06
C GLN A 209 36.86 20.94 -7.41
N THR A 210 36.58 19.83 -8.08
CA THR A 210 35.51 19.82 -9.07
C THR A 210 34.21 19.51 -8.34
N ASN A 211 33.40 20.55 -8.12
CA ASN A 211 31.98 20.40 -7.85
C ASN A 211 31.35 19.67 -9.04
N GLY A 212 31.01 18.39 -8.84
CA GLY A 212 30.36 17.58 -9.86
C GLY A 212 29.94 16.23 -9.30
N THR A 213 28.64 16.01 -9.23
CA THR A 213 28.03 14.68 -9.17
C THR A 213 28.52 13.85 -10.37
N SER A 214 29.32 12.81 -10.15
CA SER A 214 29.53 11.80 -11.19
C SER A 214 29.77 10.43 -10.58
N ASN A 215 28.88 9.49 -10.90
CA ASN A 215 29.27 8.09 -11.04
C ASN A 215 30.47 8.04 -11.99
N MET A 216 31.68 7.78 -11.49
CA MET A 216 32.85 7.57 -12.34
C MET A 216 32.78 6.16 -12.94
N THR A 217 32.00 5.98 -14.01
CA THR A 217 31.91 4.71 -14.76
C THR A 217 33.13 4.47 -15.67
N GLY A 218 34.29 5.03 -15.35
CA GLY A 218 35.52 4.97 -16.16
C GLY A 218 36.77 4.73 -15.30
N ASN A 219 37.85 4.27 -15.93
CA ASN A 219 39.12 4.00 -15.27
C ASN A 219 39.70 5.29 -14.65
N VAL A 220 39.91 5.29 -13.34
CA VAL A 220 40.41 6.46 -12.59
C VAL A 220 41.94 6.52 -12.54
N LEU A 221 42.64 5.49 -13.02
CA LEU A 221 44.09 5.49 -13.12
C LEU A 221 44.56 6.41 -14.25
N GLY A 222 45.62 7.18 -13.98
CA GLY A 222 46.35 7.89 -15.02
C GLY A 222 47.32 6.96 -15.75
N ASN A 223 47.49 7.10 -17.07
CA ASN A 223 48.45 6.29 -17.84
C ASN A 223 48.33 4.75 -17.60
N PRO A 224 47.13 4.15 -17.74
CA PRO A 224 46.88 2.76 -17.35
C PRO A 224 47.59 1.70 -18.21
N GLY A 225 47.92 2.04 -19.46
CA GLY A 225 48.64 1.19 -20.41
C GLY A 225 50.11 1.57 -20.58
N PHE A 226 50.67 2.45 -19.73
CA PHE A 226 52.09 2.80 -19.75
C PHE A 226 52.64 3.39 -21.07
N GLU A 227 51.77 3.87 -21.95
CA GLU A 227 52.16 4.49 -23.23
C GLU A 227 52.94 5.80 -23.03
N ASP A 228 52.70 6.48 -21.90
CA ASP A 228 53.45 7.65 -21.45
C ASP A 228 54.53 7.28 -20.42
N ASP A 229 55.23 6.17 -20.68
CA ASP A 229 56.26 5.60 -19.81
C ASP A 229 55.74 5.36 -18.38
N PHE A 230 56.53 5.68 -17.34
CA PHE A 230 56.13 5.48 -15.93
C PHE A 230 55.44 6.71 -15.32
N ASN A 231 55.01 7.68 -16.15
CA ASN A 231 54.38 8.89 -15.63
C ASN A 231 53.08 8.55 -14.88
N ARG A 232 52.85 9.25 -13.75
CA ARG A 232 51.72 9.11 -12.82
C ARG A 232 51.70 7.85 -11.95
N TRP A 233 52.70 6.98 -12.07
CA TRP A 233 52.89 5.84 -11.18
C TRP A 233 54.03 6.13 -10.20
N GLU A 234 53.88 5.67 -8.97
CA GLU A 234 54.95 5.66 -7.97
C GLU A 234 55.58 4.28 -7.92
N ASN A 235 56.88 4.20 -7.65
CA ASN A 235 57.59 2.93 -7.52
C ASN A 235 58.29 2.81 -6.16
N TRP A 236 58.23 1.62 -5.57
CA TRP A 236 59.00 1.27 -4.38
C TRP A 236 59.84 0.03 -4.70
N GLY A 237 61.14 0.25 -4.93
CA GLY A 237 62.08 -0.75 -5.45
C GLY A 237 62.96 -0.20 -6.57
N THR A 238 64.04 -0.91 -6.93
CA THR A 238 65.07 -0.39 -7.86
C THR A 238 65.00 -0.97 -9.29
N ASN A 239 64.06 -1.87 -9.60
CA ASN A 239 64.06 -2.60 -10.89
C ASN A 239 62.68 -2.60 -11.59
N TYR A 240 62.28 -1.45 -12.13
CA TYR A 240 61.20 -1.34 -13.11
C TYR A 240 61.74 -0.82 -14.45
N THR A 241 61.13 -1.24 -15.56
CA THR A 241 61.43 -0.73 -16.90
C THR A 241 60.18 -0.75 -17.77
N ILE A 242 60.10 0.16 -18.74
CA ILE A 242 59.08 0.12 -19.79
C ILE A 242 59.55 -0.86 -20.88
N SER A 243 58.71 -1.83 -21.19
CA SER A 243 58.95 -2.89 -22.16
C SER A 243 58.11 -2.68 -23.41
N THR A 244 58.61 -3.12 -24.57
CA THR A 244 57.83 -3.19 -25.82
C THR A 244 57.00 -4.47 -25.94
N ASP A 245 57.13 -5.39 -24.99
CA ASP A 245 56.31 -6.59 -24.86
C ASP A 245 55.01 -6.23 -24.14
N ALA A 246 54.07 -5.67 -24.90
CA ALA A 246 52.81 -5.13 -24.42
C ALA A 246 51.60 -5.96 -24.88
N ARG A 247 50.51 -5.92 -24.11
CA ARG A 247 49.23 -6.57 -24.44
C ARG A 247 48.45 -5.71 -25.42
N SER A 248 48.44 -4.40 -25.21
CA SER A 248 47.90 -3.42 -26.15
C SER A 248 48.86 -2.24 -26.28
N GLY A 249 48.68 -1.40 -27.30
CA GLY A 249 49.61 -0.29 -27.53
C GLY A 249 51.04 -0.75 -27.87
N SER A 250 52.03 0.04 -27.44
CA SER A 250 53.45 -0.14 -27.74
C SER A 250 54.31 -0.37 -26.50
N LYS A 251 53.76 -0.18 -25.30
CA LYS A 251 54.50 -0.19 -24.04
C LYS A 251 53.74 -0.96 -22.95
N ALA A 252 54.47 -1.62 -22.08
CA ALA A 252 53.96 -2.23 -20.85
C ALA A 252 54.98 -2.09 -19.74
N LEU A 253 54.52 -2.12 -18.49
CA LEU A 253 55.41 -2.06 -17.34
C LEU A 253 55.99 -3.45 -17.06
N ARG A 254 57.32 -3.54 -16.94
CA ARG A 254 58.06 -4.72 -16.49
C ARG A 254 58.66 -4.47 -15.12
N LEU A 255 58.23 -5.24 -14.13
CA LEU A 255 58.80 -5.29 -12.78
C LEU A 255 59.79 -6.46 -12.68
N GLY A 256 60.92 -6.25 -12.00
CA GLY A 256 62.03 -7.20 -11.92
C GLY A 256 62.79 -7.18 -10.59
N SER A 257 63.94 -7.85 -10.58
CA SER A 257 64.66 -8.38 -9.40
C SER A 257 64.73 -7.49 -8.15
N GLY A 258 64.52 -8.07 -6.97
CA GLY A 258 64.80 -7.42 -5.69
C GLY A 258 63.60 -6.81 -4.96
N GLY A 259 62.37 -7.23 -5.31
CA GLY A 259 61.14 -6.64 -4.80
C GLY A 259 60.85 -5.30 -5.47
N SER A 260 59.86 -5.26 -6.35
CA SER A 260 59.42 -4.02 -7.00
C SER A 260 57.91 -3.86 -6.87
N GLU A 261 57.50 -2.69 -6.37
CA GLU A 261 56.10 -2.26 -6.24
C GLU A 261 55.81 -1.09 -7.20
N ALA A 262 54.62 -1.07 -7.78
CA ALA A 262 54.10 0.08 -8.52
C ALA A 262 52.71 0.46 -8.00
N ASP A 263 52.53 1.75 -7.67
CA ASP A 263 51.35 2.28 -7.01
C ASP A 263 50.74 3.46 -7.76
N GLN A 264 49.42 3.56 -7.67
CA GLN A 264 48.68 4.80 -7.86
C GLN A 264 47.68 5.00 -6.75
N TYR A 265 47.45 6.26 -6.40
CA TYR A 265 46.64 6.66 -5.25
C TYR A 265 45.34 7.37 -5.66
N PRO A 266 44.34 6.68 -6.26
CA PRO A 266 43.03 7.28 -6.48
C PRO A 266 42.37 7.74 -5.17
N VAL A 267 41.62 8.84 -5.28
CA VAL A 267 40.74 9.30 -4.20
C VAL A 267 39.53 8.38 -4.14
N VAL A 268 39.20 7.91 -2.94
CA VAL A 268 38.00 7.12 -2.65
C VAL A 268 37.27 7.70 -1.45
N ARG A 269 35.99 7.42 -1.34
CA ARG A 269 35.16 7.69 -0.17
C ARG A 269 34.88 6.38 0.52
N GLU A 270 34.73 6.47 1.84
CA GLU A 270 34.16 5.40 2.64
C GLU A 270 32.90 4.79 1.99
N GLY A 271 32.81 3.47 2.00
CA GLY A 271 31.68 2.72 1.43
C GLY A 271 31.72 2.53 -0.09
N GLU A 272 32.63 3.18 -0.82
CA GLU A 272 32.79 2.92 -2.25
C GLU A 272 33.40 1.54 -2.50
N THR A 273 32.81 0.80 -3.45
CA THR A 273 33.39 -0.45 -3.97
C THR A 273 34.44 -0.10 -5.01
N VAL A 274 35.68 -0.53 -4.75
CA VAL A 274 36.83 -0.32 -5.61
C VAL A 274 37.17 -1.65 -6.26
N THR A 275 37.16 -1.70 -7.59
CA THR A 275 37.65 -2.83 -8.37
C THR A 275 38.95 -2.44 -9.06
N PHE A 276 40.04 -3.13 -8.75
CA PHE A 276 41.31 -3.02 -9.46
C PHE A 276 41.49 -4.23 -10.37
N SER A 277 41.77 -3.98 -11.64
CA SER A 277 42.03 -5.00 -12.65
C SER A 277 43.29 -4.67 -13.45
N LEU A 278 43.94 -5.68 -14.00
CA LEU A 278 45.08 -5.51 -14.90
C LEU A 278 45.25 -6.72 -15.82
N TRP A 279 45.94 -6.53 -16.94
CA TRP A 279 46.48 -7.62 -17.72
C TRP A 279 47.91 -7.89 -17.31
N ALA A 280 48.23 -9.10 -16.87
CA ALA A 280 49.58 -9.46 -16.47
C ALA A 280 50.03 -10.82 -17.00
N LYS A 281 51.35 -10.96 -17.09
CA LYS A 281 52.04 -12.24 -17.33
C LYS A 281 53.38 -12.27 -16.61
N GLU A 282 53.81 -13.47 -16.28
CA GLU A 282 55.13 -13.75 -15.74
C GLU A 282 56.07 -14.23 -16.84
N SER A 283 57.36 -13.93 -16.67
CA SER A 283 58.44 -14.47 -17.48
C SER A 283 59.56 -14.96 -16.57
N GLY A 284 60.12 -16.13 -16.85
CA GLY A 284 61.06 -16.78 -15.94
C GLY A 284 60.39 -17.30 -14.66
N ASN A 285 61.11 -17.25 -13.53
CA ASN A 285 60.61 -17.66 -12.22
C ASN A 285 60.68 -16.48 -11.24
N PRO A 286 59.73 -15.53 -11.30
CA PRO A 286 59.78 -14.32 -10.50
C PRO A 286 59.58 -14.56 -8.99
N GLY A 287 59.20 -15.76 -8.55
CA GLY A 287 58.77 -15.98 -7.17
C GLY A 287 57.28 -15.68 -7.02
N TRP A 288 56.90 -15.12 -5.87
CA TRP A 288 55.52 -14.68 -5.68
C TRP A 288 55.30 -13.34 -6.38
N SER A 289 54.25 -13.27 -7.20
CA SER A 289 53.76 -12.06 -7.85
C SER A 289 52.30 -11.87 -7.46
N GLY A 290 51.91 -10.65 -7.08
CA GLY A 290 50.54 -10.39 -6.67
C GLY A 290 50.16 -8.93 -6.70
N PHE A 291 48.88 -8.65 -6.52
CA PHE A 291 48.33 -7.29 -6.52
C PHE A 291 47.16 -7.17 -5.54
N GLY A 292 46.84 -5.94 -5.16
CA GLY A 292 45.82 -5.66 -4.17
C GLY A 292 45.44 -4.19 -4.06
N LEU A 293 44.59 -3.91 -3.07
CA LEU A 293 44.14 -2.59 -2.68
C LEU A 293 44.55 -2.32 -1.23
N HIS A 294 45.12 -1.15 -0.95
CA HIS A 294 45.37 -0.63 0.39
C HIS A 294 44.61 0.68 0.61
N PHE A 295 43.82 0.79 1.67
CA PHE A 295 43.02 1.98 1.96
C PHE A 295 43.68 2.85 3.01
N TYR A 296 43.55 4.17 2.85
CA TYR A 296 44.18 5.16 3.71
C TYR A 296 43.17 6.16 4.28
N GLY A 297 43.35 6.47 5.56
CA GLY A 297 42.62 7.52 6.26
C GLY A 297 43.07 8.93 5.88
N SER A 298 42.34 9.96 6.31
CA SER A 298 42.70 11.37 6.10
C SER A 298 44.03 11.76 6.76
N ASP A 299 44.48 10.97 7.72
CA ASP A 299 45.77 11.08 8.42
C ASP A 299 46.92 10.41 7.65
N GLY A 300 46.64 9.76 6.52
CA GLY A 300 47.61 9.03 5.70
C GLY A 300 47.95 7.63 6.23
N ASN A 301 47.30 7.17 7.30
CA ASN A 301 47.54 5.83 7.84
C ASN A 301 46.74 4.77 7.09
N SER A 302 47.30 3.57 6.97
CA SER A 302 46.58 2.43 6.41
C SER A 302 45.47 1.99 7.36
N ILE A 303 44.26 1.86 6.84
CA ILE A 303 43.05 1.54 7.61
C ILE A 303 42.37 0.24 7.15
N GLY A 304 42.89 -0.37 6.08
CA GLY A 304 42.42 -1.67 5.60
C GLY A 304 43.05 -2.08 4.28
N SER A 305 42.89 -3.35 3.90
CA SER A 305 43.41 -3.90 2.66
C SER A 305 42.51 -4.99 2.08
N SER A 306 42.58 -5.19 0.76
CA SER A 306 42.03 -6.40 0.14
C SER A 306 42.95 -7.60 0.40
N THR A 307 42.41 -8.81 0.29
CA THR A 307 43.26 -10.00 0.13
C THR A 307 44.09 -9.87 -1.14
N ALA A 308 45.40 -10.10 -1.06
CA ALA A 308 46.28 -10.09 -2.22
C ALA A 308 45.90 -11.23 -3.18
N THR A 309 45.84 -10.92 -4.48
CA THR A 309 45.59 -11.91 -5.52
C THR A 309 46.90 -12.28 -6.20
N GLU A 310 47.22 -13.58 -6.22
CA GLU A 310 48.43 -14.09 -6.88
C GLU A 310 48.26 -14.06 -8.40
N ILE A 311 49.29 -13.58 -9.09
CA ILE A 311 49.37 -13.54 -10.55
C ILE A 311 50.18 -14.75 -11.00
N THR A 312 49.60 -15.58 -11.86
CA THR A 312 50.30 -16.74 -12.43
C THR A 312 50.05 -16.90 -13.93
N GLY A 313 51.12 -17.20 -14.67
CA GLY A 313 51.04 -17.64 -16.06
C GLY A 313 51.92 -16.85 -17.03
N THR A 314 52.30 -17.49 -18.13
CA THR A 314 53.32 -17.00 -19.07
C THR A 314 52.79 -16.16 -20.24
N GLY A 315 51.46 -16.03 -20.37
CA GLY A 315 50.79 -15.17 -21.35
C GLY A 315 49.88 -14.18 -20.65
N TYR A 316 49.61 -13.03 -21.29
CA TYR A 316 48.79 -11.98 -20.69
C TYR A 316 47.39 -12.52 -20.36
N LYS A 317 47.03 -12.44 -19.08
CA LYS A 317 45.71 -12.76 -18.54
C LYS A 317 45.20 -11.58 -17.75
N GLN A 318 43.88 -11.42 -17.75
CA GLN A 318 43.25 -10.42 -16.92
C GLN A 318 43.08 -10.95 -15.50
N PHE A 319 43.44 -10.12 -14.52
CA PHE A 319 43.20 -10.36 -13.10
C PHE A 319 42.41 -9.20 -12.52
N SER A 320 41.62 -9.46 -11.47
CA SER A 320 40.87 -8.42 -10.77
C SER A 320 40.69 -8.73 -9.28
N VAL A 321 40.71 -7.68 -8.44
CA VAL A 321 40.38 -7.72 -7.02
C VAL A 321 39.35 -6.62 -6.74
N THR A 322 38.38 -6.91 -5.85
CA THR A 322 37.34 -5.94 -5.46
C THR A 322 37.27 -5.85 -3.95
N ALA A 323 37.24 -4.62 -3.42
CA ALA A 323 37.09 -4.35 -1.99
C ALA A 323 36.25 -3.09 -1.74
N VAL A 324 35.54 -3.06 -0.62
CA VAL A 324 34.79 -1.87 -0.17
C VAL A 324 35.71 -1.01 0.69
N ALA A 325 35.74 0.29 0.41
CA ALA A 325 36.52 1.25 1.16
C ALA A 325 36.06 1.29 2.63
N PRO A 326 36.95 0.99 3.60
CA PRO A 326 36.63 0.96 5.02
C PRO A 326 36.37 2.37 5.56
N THR A 327 35.82 2.45 6.76
CA THR A 327 35.46 3.73 7.38
C THR A 327 36.63 4.67 7.58
N GLY A 328 36.42 5.93 7.23
CA GLY A 328 37.46 6.96 7.23
C GLY A 328 38.36 6.94 5.99
N ALA A 329 38.11 6.08 4.99
CA ALA A 329 38.88 6.06 3.75
C ALA A 329 38.75 7.38 2.98
N THR A 330 39.90 7.95 2.64
CA THR A 330 40.02 9.14 1.79
C THR A 330 40.88 8.89 0.54
N GLY A 331 41.56 7.74 0.49
CA GLY A 331 42.34 7.30 -0.66
C GLY A 331 42.54 5.79 -0.66
N VAL A 332 42.87 5.25 -1.83
CA VAL A 332 43.25 3.84 -2.03
C VAL A 332 44.54 3.79 -2.83
N ALA A 333 45.47 2.91 -2.48
CA ALA A 333 46.57 2.51 -3.34
C ALA A 333 46.21 1.22 -4.06
N ALA A 334 46.28 1.26 -5.40
CA ALA A 334 46.29 0.06 -6.23
C ALA A 334 47.75 -0.35 -6.44
N TRP A 335 48.15 -1.45 -5.80
CA TRP A 335 49.54 -1.91 -5.76
C TRP A 335 49.73 -3.21 -6.50
N VAL A 336 50.90 -3.38 -7.13
CA VAL A 336 51.34 -4.63 -7.77
C VAL A 336 52.77 -4.92 -7.32
N TRP A 337 53.02 -6.14 -6.85
CA TRP A 337 54.30 -6.60 -6.31
C TRP A 337 54.82 -7.85 -7.02
N THR A 338 56.14 -7.97 -7.15
CA THR A 338 56.82 -9.22 -7.47
C THR A 338 58.12 -9.36 -6.69
N ASP A 339 58.43 -10.57 -6.20
CA ASP A 339 59.69 -10.86 -5.51
C ASP A 339 60.91 -10.73 -6.46
N GLY A 340 60.72 -11.06 -7.73
CA GLY A 340 61.74 -10.99 -8.78
C GLY A 340 62.95 -11.93 -8.58
N TYR A 341 62.75 -13.17 -8.13
CA TYR A 341 63.86 -14.12 -7.99
C TYR A 341 64.47 -14.55 -9.33
N ASN A 342 65.77 -14.87 -9.32
CA ASN A 342 66.48 -15.56 -10.43
C ASN A 342 66.25 -15.01 -11.85
N GLY A 343 66.12 -13.68 -11.99
CA GLY A 343 65.91 -13.04 -13.30
C GLY A 343 64.50 -13.22 -13.87
N GLY A 344 63.52 -13.59 -13.03
CA GLY A 344 62.11 -13.56 -13.39
C GLY A 344 61.53 -12.13 -13.37
N TYR A 345 60.51 -11.92 -14.19
CA TYR A 345 59.86 -10.63 -14.39
C TYR A 345 58.34 -10.78 -14.36
N LEU A 346 57.67 -9.72 -13.90
CA LEU A 346 56.23 -9.53 -14.05
C LEU A 346 56.00 -8.42 -15.07
N PHE A 347 55.20 -8.70 -16.09
CA PHE A 347 54.73 -7.70 -17.04
C PHE A 347 53.28 -7.38 -16.73
N LEU A 348 52.94 -6.09 -16.70
CA LEU A 348 51.57 -5.62 -16.56
C LEU A 348 51.24 -4.52 -17.56
N ASP A 349 49.99 -4.51 -17.99
CA ASP A 349 49.46 -3.62 -19.01
C ASP A 349 47.93 -3.46 -18.81
N ASP A 350 47.34 -2.41 -19.40
CA ASP A 350 45.90 -2.12 -19.35
C ASP A 350 45.30 -2.24 -17.94
N THR A 351 45.94 -1.57 -16.99
CA THR A 351 45.48 -1.49 -15.60
C THR A 351 44.20 -0.66 -15.51
N SER A 352 43.30 -1.01 -14.60
CA SER A 352 42.08 -0.23 -14.39
C SER A 352 41.61 -0.28 -12.96
N VAL A 353 41.42 0.89 -12.36
CA VAL A 353 40.63 1.05 -11.13
C VAL A 353 39.30 1.65 -11.51
N THR A 354 38.22 1.00 -11.12
CA THR A 354 36.87 1.57 -11.19
C THR A 354 36.34 1.72 -9.78
N ILE A 355 35.75 2.88 -9.50
CA ILE A 355 35.16 3.21 -8.20
C ILE A 355 33.67 3.34 -8.42
N SER A 356 32.89 2.51 -7.74
CA SER A 356 31.43 2.53 -7.78
C SER A 356 30.87 2.58 -6.38
N LEU A 357 29.78 3.30 -6.17
CA LEU A 357 28.97 3.17 -4.95
C LEU A 357 28.46 1.71 -4.80
N PRO A 358 28.07 1.25 -3.58
CA PRO A 358 27.55 -0.10 -3.40
C PRO A 358 26.47 -0.41 -4.44
N GLN A 359 26.53 -1.59 -5.05
CA GLN A 359 25.64 -1.94 -6.15
C GLN A 359 24.19 -1.89 -5.68
N THR A 360 23.41 -1.00 -6.28
CA THR A 360 21.96 -0.99 -6.10
C THR A 360 21.38 -2.31 -6.61
N GLY A 361 20.48 -2.93 -5.87
CA GLY A 361 19.84 -4.19 -6.29
C GLY A 361 20.59 -5.48 -5.93
N VAL A 362 21.73 -5.41 -5.22
CA VAL A 362 22.45 -6.58 -4.70
C VAL A 362 22.23 -6.72 -3.20
N ASN A 363 22.14 -7.96 -2.71
CA ASN A 363 22.04 -8.24 -1.28
C ASN A 363 23.38 -7.93 -0.58
N LEU A 364 23.35 -6.97 0.35
CA LEU A 364 24.49 -6.53 1.15
C LEU A 364 24.81 -7.47 2.32
N LEU A 365 23.88 -8.35 2.72
CA LEU A 365 24.11 -9.32 3.79
C LEU A 365 24.97 -10.49 3.32
N LYS A 366 25.97 -10.85 4.12
CA LYS A 366 26.75 -12.07 3.89
C LYS A 366 26.07 -13.26 4.53
N ASN A 367 26.05 -14.39 3.81
CA ASN A 367 25.49 -15.66 4.28
C ASN A 367 24.08 -15.48 4.86
N SER A 368 23.20 -14.93 4.04
CA SER A 368 21.89 -14.47 4.47
C SER A 368 20.81 -15.57 4.49
N SER A 369 21.12 -16.74 3.92
CA SER A 369 20.37 -17.99 4.07
C SER A 369 20.95 -18.91 5.15
N PHE A 370 22.04 -18.52 5.83
CA PHE A 370 22.65 -19.27 6.94
C PHE A 370 23.19 -20.68 6.62
N GLU A 371 23.18 -21.10 5.35
CA GLU A 371 23.62 -22.43 4.93
C GLU A 371 25.10 -22.72 5.27
N THR A 372 25.94 -21.68 5.30
CA THR A 372 27.35 -21.78 5.69
C THR A 372 27.62 -21.45 7.16
N GLY A 373 26.57 -21.34 7.99
CA GLY A 373 26.67 -21.12 9.45
C GLY A 373 26.36 -19.67 9.86
N SER A 374 27.00 -19.15 10.91
CA SER A 374 26.81 -17.78 11.42
C SER A 374 28.10 -16.97 11.52
N ALA A 375 29.21 -17.43 10.93
CA ALA A 375 30.53 -16.80 11.11
C ALA A 375 30.59 -15.33 10.63
N SER A 376 29.69 -14.92 9.72
CA SER A 376 29.58 -13.55 9.23
C SER A 376 28.57 -12.70 10.01
N TRP A 377 28.03 -13.19 11.13
CA TRP A 377 27.01 -12.53 11.93
C TRP A 377 27.50 -12.34 13.37
N TYR A 378 27.23 -11.16 13.94
CA TYR A 378 27.36 -10.95 15.38
C TYR A 378 26.16 -11.57 16.07
N THR A 379 26.38 -12.59 16.89
CA THR A 379 25.29 -13.30 17.56
C THR A 379 25.42 -13.26 19.08
N ASN A 380 24.28 -13.10 19.76
CA ASN A 380 24.12 -13.32 21.19
C ASN A 380 22.85 -14.12 21.42
N ASN A 381 22.93 -15.27 22.09
CA ASN A 381 21.80 -16.19 22.25
C ASN A 381 21.05 -16.50 20.92
N ALA A 382 21.82 -16.54 19.83
CA ALA A 382 21.36 -16.88 18.49
C ALA A 382 22.26 -17.94 17.86
N THR A 383 21.64 -18.95 17.25
CA THR A 383 22.32 -20.13 16.71
C THR A 383 21.69 -20.57 15.40
N VAL A 384 22.47 -21.21 14.54
CA VAL A 384 21.95 -21.80 13.30
C VAL A 384 21.37 -23.19 13.59
N VAL A 385 20.14 -23.42 13.18
CA VAL A 385 19.39 -24.66 13.37
C VAL A 385 19.04 -25.29 12.03
N THR A 386 18.74 -26.60 12.04
CA THR A 386 18.31 -27.34 10.83
C THR A 386 16.79 -27.54 10.74
N THR A 387 16.05 -27.13 11.78
CA THR A 387 14.58 -27.13 11.78
C THR A 387 14.05 -26.18 12.87
N PRO A 388 12.96 -25.44 12.62
CA PRO A 388 12.27 -25.28 11.34
C PRO A 388 13.06 -24.37 10.38
N THR A 389 13.05 -24.68 9.08
CA THR A 389 13.63 -23.85 8.00
C THR A 389 12.54 -23.44 7.02
N GLN A 390 12.68 -22.29 6.35
CA GLN A 390 11.76 -21.87 5.29
C GLN A 390 12.20 -22.43 3.94
N SER A 391 13.51 -22.44 3.69
CA SER A 391 14.12 -23.07 2.51
C SER A 391 15.51 -23.57 2.85
N GLY A 392 16.03 -24.51 2.04
CA GLY A 392 17.34 -25.07 2.32
C GLY A 392 17.36 -25.91 3.61
N SER A 393 18.54 -26.05 4.20
CA SER A 393 18.80 -26.96 5.32
C SER A 393 19.01 -26.24 6.64
N LYS A 394 19.14 -24.91 6.66
CA LYS A 394 19.46 -24.14 7.86
C LYS A 394 18.69 -22.81 7.96
N ALA A 395 18.47 -22.37 9.20
CA ALA A 395 17.89 -21.06 9.52
C ALA A 395 18.53 -20.51 10.80
N MET A 396 18.44 -19.19 11.02
CA MET A 396 18.91 -18.57 12.26
C MET A 396 17.80 -18.61 13.33
N GLN A 397 18.06 -19.24 14.47
CA GLN A 397 17.21 -19.16 15.66
C GLN A 397 17.72 -18.06 16.60
N VAL A 398 16.89 -17.07 16.90
CA VAL A 398 17.15 -16.00 17.87
C VAL A 398 16.29 -16.26 19.12
N SER A 399 16.93 -16.53 20.25
CA SER A 399 16.26 -17.06 21.46
C SER A 399 16.19 -16.03 22.57
N GLU A 400 15.12 -16.03 23.36
CA GLU A 400 15.08 -15.28 24.62
C GLU A 400 15.96 -15.94 25.71
N PRO A 401 16.36 -15.17 26.74
CA PRO A 401 16.29 -13.71 26.80
C PRO A 401 17.40 -13.05 25.98
N GLN A 402 17.15 -11.83 25.50
CA GLN A 402 18.14 -10.97 24.83
C GLN A 402 18.82 -11.61 23.60
N GLY A 403 18.05 -12.37 22.83
CA GLY A 403 18.50 -12.93 21.56
C GLY A 403 18.80 -11.83 20.54
N TYR A 404 19.94 -11.96 19.87
CA TYR A 404 20.44 -10.97 18.93
C TYR A 404 21.24 -11.63 17.80
N ALA A 405 20.99 -11.20 16.56
CA ALA A 405 21.84 -11.48 15.41
C ALA A 405 21.94 -10.25 14.51
N SER A 406 23.14 -9.76 14.19
CA SER A 406 23.30 -8.58 13.32
C SER A 406 24.53 -8.61 12.40
N GLN A 407 24.51 -7.73 11.40
CA GLN A 407 25.65 -7.36 10.56
C GLN A 407 25.74 -5.84 10.45
N TYR A 408 26.93 -5.29 10.69
CA TYR A 408 27.25 -3.88 10.49
C TYR A 408 27.86 -3.64 9.12
N MET A 409 27.57 -2.48 8.53
CA MET A 409 28.17 -2.00 7.29
C MET A 409 28.16 -0.48 7.23
N ALA A 410 28.89 0.09 6.27
CA ALA A 410 28.84 1.52 6.00
C ALA A 410 27.45 1.89 5.43
N ALA A 411 26.87 2.96 5.95
CA ALA A 411 25.68 3.59 5.40
C ALA A 411 26.09 4.61 4.34
N VAL A 412 25.28 4.76 3.30
CA VAL A 412 25.41 5.82 2.30
C VAL A 412 24.22 6.75 2.48
N PRO A 413 24.42 7.93 3.09
CA PRO A 413 23.37 8.92 3.29
C PRO A 413 22.52 9.17 2.04
N GLY A 414 21.22 9.31 2.25
CA GLY A 414 20.26 9.59 1.19
C GLY A 414 19.95 8.39 0.28
N ASN A 415 20.46 7.18 0.53
CA ASN A 415 20.00 5.96 -0.16
C ASN A 415 18.94 5.22 0.65
N ASN A 416 18.03 4.55 -0.05
CA ASN A 416 17.03 3.67 0.55
C ASN A 416 17.62 2.29 0.81
N TYR A 417 17.35 1.73 1.98
CA TYR A 417 17.77 0.40 2.39
C TYR A 417 16.55 -0.45 2.69
N SER A 418 16.36 -1.51 1.92
CA SER A 418 15.24 -2.45 2.04
C SER A 418 15.70 -3.77 2.65
N LEU A 419 15.24 -4.09 3.87
CA LEU A 419 15.48 -5.38 4.52
C LEU A 419 14.25 -6.25 4.37
N SER A 420 14.43 -7.47 3.90
CA SER A 420 13.41 -8.52 3.90
C SER A 420 13.94 -9.82 4.49
N ALA A 421 13.08 -10.59 5.14
CA ALA A 421 13.40 -11.93 5.64
C ALA A 421 12.12 -12.74 5.86
N TYR A 422 12.22 -14.07 5.85
CA TYR A 422 11.13 -14.93 6.30
C TYR A 422 11.25 -15.17 7.80
N LEU A 423 10.16 -14.87 8.51
CA LEU A 423 10.11 -14.92 9.97
C LEU A 423 9.03 -15.88 10.47
N ARG A 424 9.37 -16.65 11.50
CA ARG A 424 8.45 -17.53 12.22
C ARG A 424 8.73 -17.49 13.72
N ILE A 425 7.70 -17.56 14.56
CA ILE A 425 7.84 -17.77 16.00
C ILE A 425 7.39 -19.18 16.41
N ALA A 426 8.00 -19.77 17.44
CA ALA A 426 7.57 -21.08 17.96
C ALA A 426 6.63 -20.99 19.17
N ASN A 427 6.81 -20.03 20.08
CA ASN A 427 5.98 -19.80 21.28
C ASN A 427 5.99 -18.30 21.56
N SER A 428 4.82 -17.69 21.90
CA SER A 428 4.63 -16.23 22.03
C SER A 428 5.80 -15.51 22.72
N PRO A 429 6.73 -14.91 21.95
CA PRO A 429 7.66 -13.92 22.46
C PRO A 429 6.92 -12.58 22.51
N SER A 430 7.22 -11.73 23.47
CA SER A 430 6.42 -10.52 23.67
C SER A 430 6.61 -9.50 22.54
N THR A 431 7.77 -9.48 21.84
CA THR A 431 8.09 -8.53 20.75
C THR A 431 9.27 -8.98 19.85
N PRO A 432 9.16 -10.04 19.03
CA PRO A 432 10.25 -10.44 18.13
C PRO A 432 10.31 -9.53 16.90
N GLN A 433 11.52 -9.07 16.55
CA GLN A 433 11.69 -8.00 15.55
C GLN A 433 12.88 -8.25 14.62
N ILE A 434 12.76 -7.74 13.41
CA ILE A 434 13.92 -7.46 12.54
C ILE A 434 13.96 -5.97 12.24
N GLY A 435 15.15 -5.43 12.01
CA GLY A 435 15.29 -4.01 11.78
C GLY A 435 16.57 -3.60 11.08
N ILE A 436 16.58 -2.34 10.67
CA ILE A 436 17.72 -1.58 10.18
C ILE A 436 17.90 -0.40 11.14
N SER A 437 19.07 -0.27 11.76
CA SER A 437 19.43 0.92 12.57
C SER A 437 20.56 1.69 11.91
N PHE A 438 20.53 3.03 12.03
CA PHE A 438 21.58 3.93 11.60
C PHE A 438 22.26 4.61 12.78
N TYR A 439 23.57 4.79 12.66
CA TYR A 439 24.41 5.46 13.64
C TYR A 439 25.33 6.50 12.99
N ASP A 440 25.66 7.54 13.76
CA ASP A 440 26.63 8.55 13.34
C ASP A 440 28.08 8.03 13.48
N GLN A 441 29.07 8.84 13.10
CA GLN A 441 30.50 8.50 13.22
C GLN A 441 30.93 8.08 14.64
N ASN A 442 30.19 8.50 15.68
CA ASN A 442 30.48 8.25 17.09
C ASN A 442 29.64 7.11 17.67
N TRP A 443 28.94 6.33 16.82
CA TRP A 443 28.02 5.26 17.23
C TRP A 443 26.78 5.74 18.00
N ASN A 444 26.42 7.03 17.90
CA ASN A 444 25.16 7.50 18.44
C ASN A 444 24.02 7.05 17.53
N PHE A 445 22.97 6.49 18.13
CA PHE A 445 21.77 6.10 17.42
C PHE A 445 21.06 7.32 16.80
N ILE A 446 20.72 7.21 15.50
CA ILE A 446 20.05 8.25 14.71
C ILE A 446 18.60 7.86 14.40
N ALA A 447 18.41 6.68 13.81
CA ALA A 447 17.12 6.23 13.27
C ALA A 447 17.09 4.71 13.18
N ASP A 448 15.90 4.13 13.21
CA ASP A 448 15.70 2.75 12.81
C ASP A 448 14.39 2.57 12.07
N SER A 449 14.32 1.47 11.33
CA SER A 449 13.07 0.88 10.88
C SER A 449 13.02 -0.57 11.29
N TYR A 450 11.86 -1.05 11.72
CA TYR A 450 11.71 -2.44 12.14
C TYR A 450 10.31 -3.01 11.89
N TYR A 451 10.27 -4.34 11.78
CA TYR A 451 9.07 -5.16 11.62
C TYR A 451 8.88 -6.04 12.85
N VAL A 452 7.64 -6.13 13.34
CA VAL A 452 7.27 -7.03 14.44
C VAL A 452 6.51 -8.22 13.86
N THR A 453 6.92 -9.46 14.19
CA THR A 453 6.21 -10.67 13.76
C THR A 453 5.44 -11.32 14.90
N ASN A 454 4.19 -11.72 14.65
CA ASN A 454 3.43 -12.55 15.58
C ASN A 454 3.09 -13.92 14.96
N SER A 455 3.68 -14.25 13.81
CA SER A 455 3.27 -15.41 13.01
C SER A 455 3.98 -16.70 13.45
N THR A 456 3.18 -17.72 13.77
CA THR A 456 3.68 -19.07 14.07
C THR A 456 4.05 -19.88 12.82
N THR A 457 3.77 -19.33 11.63
CA THR A 457 4.26 -19.82 10.32
C THR A 457 5.22 -18.82 9.70
N TYR A 458 6.06 -19.29 8.77
CA TYR A 458 6.96 -18.39 8.05
C TYR A 458 6.19 -17.39 7.21
N THR A 459 6.40 -16.12 7.49
CA THR A 459 5.83 -14.99 6.78
C THR A 459 6.97 -14.08 6.32
N LYS A 460 6.88 -13.56 5.10
CA LYS A 460 7.89 -12.64 4.60
C LYS A 460 7.68 -11.27 5.22
N ALA A 461 8.63 -10.84 6.03
CA ALA A 461 8.75 -9.47 6.51
C ALA A 461 9.53 -8.63 5.51
N SER A 462 9.14 -7.37 5.33
CA SER A 462 9.84 -6.41 4.50
C SER A 462 9.70 -5.00 5.09
N ILE A 463 10.81 -4.30 5.23
CA ILE A 463 10.90 -2.91 5.70
C ILE A 463 11.85 -2.14 4.80
N SER A 464 11.74 -0.81 4.80
CA SER A 464 12.67 0.05 4.10
C SER A 464 12.82 1.38 4.83
N ILE A 465 14.04 1.92 4.83
CA ILE A 465 14.38 3.20 5.45
C ILE A 465 15.44 3.92 4.62
N VAL A 466 15.30 5.24 4.47
CA VAL A 466 16.31 6.08 3.83
C VAL A 466 17.35 6.52 4.85
N ALA A 467 18.62 6.21 4.57
CA ALA A 467 19.75 6.58 5.40
C ALA A 467 19.77 8.10 5.66
N PRO A 468 19.74 8.54 6.93
CA PRO A 468 19.88 9.95 7.29
C PRO A 468 21.16 10.60 6.75
N ASP A 469 21.15 11.93 6.61
CA ASP A 469 22.28 12.72 6.08
C ASP A 469 23.57 12.54 6.90
N ASP A 470 23.42 12.24 8.19
CA ASP A 470 24.48 12.03 9.18
C ASP A 470 24.79 10.55 9.45
N ALA A 471 24.14 9.62 8.74
CA ALA A 471 24.36 8.19 8.92
C ALA A 471 25.70 7.75 8.33
N VAL A 472 26.57 7.20 9.19
CA VAL A 472 27.86 6.61 8.79
C VAL A 472 27.79 5.09 8.84
N TRP A 473 27.06 4.55 9.82
CA TRP A 473 26.91 3.11 10.01
C TRP A 473 25.47 2.67 9.85
N LEU A 474 25.30 1.51 9.25
CA LEU A 474 24.05 0.76 9.21
C LEU A 474 24.25 -0.59 9.92
N GLU A 475 23.23 -0.99 10.65
CA GLU A 475 23.12 -2.31 11.24
C GLU A 475 21.82 -2.98 10.80
N ALA A 476 21.91 -4.16 10.17
CA ALA A 476 20.76 -5.03 9.94
C ALA A 476 20.72 -6.08 11.05
N TRP A 477 19.62 -6.16 11.78
CA TRP A 477 19.52 -6.95 13.00
C TRP A 477 18.21 -7.73 13.12
N ALA A 478 18.26 -8.76 13.95
CA ALA A 478 17.15 -9.59 14.40
C ALA A 478 17.24 -9.74 15.92
N VAL A 479 16.17 -9.42 16.64
CA VAL A 479 16.16 -9.37 18.11
C VAL A 479 14.96 -10.10 18.72
N ASN A 480 15.16 -10.56 19.95
CA ASN A 480 14.12 -11.10 20.81
C ASN A 480 14.37 -10.66 22.27
N TYR A 481 13.79 -9.51 22.67
CA TYR A 481 14.27 -8.70 23.80
C TYR A 481 13.74 -9.04 25.20
N GLN A 482 12.77 -9.95 25.40
CA GLN A 482 12.12 -10.11 26.70
C GLN A 482 12.50 -11.36 27.50
N SER A 483 12.15 -11.35 28.79
CA SER A 483 12.44 -12.39 29.77
C SER A 483 11.46 -13.57 29.64
N GLY A 484 11.64 -14.37 28.60
CA GLY A 484 10.83 -15.57 28.36
C GLY A 484 11.65 -16.71 27.75
N SER A 485 10.95 -17.65 27.12
CA SER A 485 11.54 -18.79 26.38
C SER A 485 11.17 -18.76 24.90
N GLY A 486 10.72 -17.60 24.42
CA GLY A 486 10.31 -17.39 23.04
C GLY A 486 11.46 -17.58 22.06
N LYS A 487 11.14 -18.11 20.88
CA LYS A 487 12.10 -18.33 19.79
C LYS A 487 11.57 -17.73 18.51
N MET A 488 12.41 -16.95 17.85
CA MET A 488 12.20 -16.47 16.49
C MET A 488 13.16 -17.19 15.55
N TYR A 489 12.66 -17.56 14.38
CA TYR A 489 13.45 -18.12 13.29
C TYR A 489 13.46 -17.12 12.14
N VAL A 490 14.67 -16.85 11.63
CA VAL A 490 14.92 -15.93 10.52
C VAL A 490 15.59 -16.73 9.41
N ASP A 491 15.06 -16.59 8.20
CA ASP A 491 15.58 -17.28 7.02
C ASP A 491 15.51 -16.37 5.78
N ASN A 492 16.41 -16.59 4.82
CA ASN A 492 16.54 -15.83 3.58
C ASN A 492 16.50 -14.31 3.77
N ALA A 493 17.34 -13.79 4.67
CA ALA A 493 17.45 -12.36 4.84
C ALA A 493 18.03 -11.71 3.57
N SER A 494 17.60 -10.49 3.27
CA SER A 494 18.12 -9.72 2.16
C SER A 494 18.06 -8.24 2.48
N LEU A 495 19.21 -7.59 2.51
CA LEU A 495 19.31 -6.13 2.61
C LEU A 495 19.75 -5.60 1.26
N VAL A 496 18.90 -4.83 0.60
CA VAL A 496 19.19 -4.24 -0.71
C VAL A 496 19.20 -2.75 -0.57
N MET A 497 20.24 -2.10 -1.09
CA MET A 497 20.26 -0.65 -1.24
C MET A 497 19.68 -0.27 -2.60
N SER A 498 18.90 0.79 -2.65
CA SER A 498 18.45 1.44 -3.86
C SER A 498 18.57 2.95 -3.71
N THR A 499 18.69 3.67 -4.82
CA THR A 499 18.45 5.12 -4.78
C THR A 499 16.99 5.34 -4.41
N PRO A 500 16.66 6.32 -3.55
CA PRO A 500 15.28 6.59 -3.22
C PRO A 500 14.53 6.94 -4.49
N GLU A 501 13.32 6.44 -4.61
CA GLU A 501 12.38 6.98 -5.56
C GLU A 501 12.06 8.40 -5.08
N GLN A 502 12.66 9.39 -5.75
CA GLN A 502 12.46 10.79 -5.37
C GLN A 502 10.99 11.13 -5.57
N ILE A 503 10.29 11.42 -4.47
CA ILE A 503 9.04 12.18 -4.52
C ILE A 503 9.40 13.58 -5.03
N LYS A 504 9.41 13.75 -6.35
CA LYS A 504 9.64 15.04 -7.01
C LYS A 504 8.32 15.79 -7.12
N GLY A 505 8.07 16.70 -6.19
CA GLY A 505 6.95 17.63 -6.25
C GLY A 505 6.18 17.74 -4.95
N ALA A 506 5.43 18.83 -4.80
CA ALA A 506 4.50 19.03 -3.70
C ALA A 506 3.33 18.04 -3.82
N ALA A 507 3.53 16.80 -3.36
CA ALA A 507 2.42 15.91 -3.09
C ALA A 507 1.51 16.60 -2.04
N PRO A 508 0.18 16.60 -2.21
CA PRO A 508 -0.72 17.26 -1.27
C PRO A 508 -0.52 16.67 0.13
N ASN A 509 -0.44 17.55 1.12
CA ASN A 509 -0.32 17.15 2.51
C ASN A 509 -1.54 16.31 2.89
N LEU A 510 -1.28 15.07 3.29
CA LEU A 510 -2.26 14.14 3.82
C LEU A 510 -2.69 14.54 5.21
N LEU A 511 -2.04 15.47 5.91
CA LEU A 511 -2.48 15.94 7.23
C LEU A 511 -3.63 16.93 7.10
N ASP A 512 -4.61 16.81 7.99
CA ASP A 512 -5.58 17.87 8.25
C ASP A 512 -5.03 18.81 9.33
N ASN A 513 -5.18 20.14 9.19
CA ASN A 513 -4.76 21.12 10.20
C ASN A 513 -3.26 21.01 10.56
N GLU A 514 -2.42 21.04 9.53
CA GLU A 514 -0.98 20.80 9.55
C GLU A 514 -0.15 21.90 10.24
N GLY A 515 -0.67 23.13 10.26
CA GLY A 515 -0.07 24.29 10.92
C GLY A 515 -0.68 24.62 12.28
N PHE A 516 -1.56 23.75 12.80
CA PHE A 516 -2.22 23.92 14.11
C PHE A 516 -3.06 25.21 14.27
N GLU A 517 -3.42 25.85 13.16
CA GLU A 517 -4.21 27.09 13.15
C GLU A 517 -5.65 26.86 13.68
N SER A 518 -6.10 25.61 13.68
CA SER A 518 -7.35 25.14 14.32
C SER A 518 -7.12 24.37 15.63
N TYR A 519 -6.03 24.63 16.34
CA TYR A 519 -5.59 23.93 17.56
C TYR A 519 -5.27 22.43 17.30
N LEU A 520 -5.74 21.51 18.15
CA LEU A 520 -5.52 20.06 18.04
C LEU A 520 -6.70 19.32 17.37
N THR A 521 -7.61 20.05 16.71
CA THR A 521 -8.72 19.45 15.97
C THR A 521 -8.16 18.48 14.92
N ASP A 522 -8.77 17.29 14.80
CA ASP A 522 -8.40 16.17 13.93
C ASP A 522 -7.09 15.43 14.26
N TRP A 523 -6.42 15.78 15.35
CA TRP A 523 -5.23 15.07 15.85
C TRP A 523 -5.57 14.09 16.98
N SER A 524 -5.02 12.87 16.90
CA SER A 524 -5.04 11.93 18.02
C SER A 524 -3.84 12.19 18.92
N THR A 525 -4.06 12.53 20.19
CA THR A 525 -2.98 12.91 21.13
C THR A 525 -2.85 11.92 22.29
N TRP A 526 -1.65 11.76 22.82
CA TRP A 526 -1.39 11.07 24.08
C TRP A 526 -0.48 11.89 24.99
N ASP A 527 -0.62 11.65 26.30
CA ASP A 527 -0.04 12.45 27.38
C ASP A 527 -0.31 13.96 27.22
N SER A 528 0.55 14.82 27.79
CA SER A 528 0.34 16.26 27.82
C SER A 528 0.91 16.93 26.58
N VAL A 529 0.02 17.28 25.64
CA VAL A 529 0.33 18.03 24.42
C VAL A 529 -0.45 19.34 24.41
N SER A 530 0.19 20.43 23.97
CA SER A 530 -0.47 21.74 23.89
C SER A 530 0.03 22.55 22.68
N ILE A 531 -0.59 23.71 22.46
CA ILE A 531 -0.20 24.64 21.41
C ILE A 531 0.68 25.74 22.01
N SER A 532 1.82 25.98 21.37
CA SER A 532 2.81 26.99 21.73
C SER A 532 2.79 28.15 20.75
N THR A 533 3.26 29.32 21.21
CA THR A 533 3.58 30.47 20.35
C THR A 533 5.04 30.47 19.89
N ASN A 534 5.88 29.59 20.45
CA ASN A 534 7.26 29.36 20.01
C ASN A 534 7.25 28.48 18.75
N ARG A 535 7.33 29.14 17.59
CA ARG A 535 6.99 28.58 16.28
C ARG A 535 8.02 28.95 15.23
N ARG A 536 8.10 28.15 14.17
CA ARG A 536 8.96 28.43 13.00
C ARG A 536 8.28 29.40 12.04
N SER A 537 6.98 29.22 11.81
CA SER A 537 6.16 30.04 10.93
C SER A 537 4.72 30.18 11.50
N GLY A 538 3.79 30.81 10.77
CA GLY A 538 2.39 30.93 11.21
C GLY A 538 2.15 31.66 12.54
N SER A 539 1.09 31.27 13.26
CA SER A 539 0.75 31.82 14.59
C SER A 539 1.00 30.84 15.75
N ARG A 540 1.17 29.55 15.46
CA ARG A 540 1.18 28.44 16.42
C ARG A 540 2.16 27.33 16.04
N ALA A 541 2.61 26.56 17.03
CA ALA A 541 3.35 25.31 16.85
C ALA A 541 2.93 24.29 17.92
N LEU A 542 3.19 23.02 17.68
CA LEU A 542 3.02 21.96 18.67
C LEU A 542 4.06 22.10 19.79
N VAL A 543 3.67 21.79 21.03
CA VAL A 543 4.61 21.54 22.13
C VAL A 543 4.19 20.33 22.98
N THR A 544 5.12 19.41 23.24
CA THR A 544 4.95 18.31 24.20
C THR A 544 5.34 18.75 25.62
N SER A 545 4.86 18.07 26.66
CA SER A 545 5.31 18.36 28.02
C SER A 545 6.66 17.71 28.34
N ALA A 546 7.27 18.16 29.43
CA ALA A 546 8.49 17.57 29.99
C ALA A 546 8.31 16.11 30.46
N SER A 547 7.08 15.66 30.68
CA SER A 547 6.76 14.27 31.06
C SER A 547 6.54 13.38 29.83
N GLY A 548 6.73 13.90 28.62
CA GLY A 548 6.46 13.19 27.37
C GLY A 548 5.06 13.47 26.80
N GLY A 549 4.88 12.99 25.57
CA GLY A 549 3.63 13.07 24.82
C GLY A 549 3.86 13.16 23.32
N GLY A 550 2.78 13.02 22.58
CA GLY A 550 2.84 13.01 21.12
C GLY A 550 1.48 13.11 20.48
N LEU A 551 1.50 13.24 19.16
CA LEU A 551 0.31 13.24 18.36
C LEU A 551 0.49 12.43 17.08
N SER A 552 -0.63 12.01 16.52
CA SER A 552 -0.65 11.31 15.24
C SER A 552 -1.92 11.61 14.46
N GLN A 553 -1.81 11.46 13.14
CA GLN A 553 -2.96 11.25 12.27
C GLN A 553 -2.75 9.97 11.48
N ARG A 554 -3.85 9.26 11.23
CA ARG A 554 -3.84 7.99 10.50
C ARG A 554 -4.42 8.12 9.10
N ARG A 555 -3.90 7.34 8.16
CA ARG A 555 -4.44 7.14 6.82
C ARG A 555 -4.48 5.65 6.51
N LEU A 556 -5.25 5.24 5.51
CA LEU A 556 -5.12 3.90 4.96
C LEU A 556 -3.72 3.75 4.37
N ALA A 557 -3.07 2.62 4.66
CA ALA A 557 -1.82 2.25 4.02
C ALA A 557 -2.12 1.36 2.82
N VAL A 558 -1.45 1.62 1.71
CA VAL A 558 -1.41 0.71 0.56
C VAL A 558 -0.08 -0.05 0.61
N PRO A 559 -0.10 -1.37 0.75
CA PRO A 559 1.11 -2.19 0.78
C PRO A 559 2.04 -1.91 -0.41
N GLY A 560 3.34 -1.74 -0.15
CA GLY A 560 4.35 -1.43 -1.16
C GLY A 560 4.54 0.05 -1.47
N GLU A 561 3.64 0.94 -1.03
CA GLU A 561 3.81 2.39 -1.23
C GLU A 561 4.83 2.99 -0.26
N THR A 562 5.62 3.94 -0.74
CA THR A 562 6.44 4.81 0.11
C THR A 562 5.59 5.95 0.66
N TYR A 563 5.56 6.10 1.98
CA TYR A 563 4.98 7.22 2.71
C TYR A 563 6.08 8.16 3.19
N ARG A 564 5.79 9.45 3.32
CA ARG A 564 6.74 10.51 3.70
C ARG A 564 6.13 11.41 4.78
N MET A 565 6.72 11.42 5.98
CA MET A 565 6.40 12.36 7.06
C MET A 565 7.53 13.37 7.20
N SER A 566 7.22 14.65 7.35
CA SER A 566 8.22 15.71 7.46
C SER A 566 7.71 16.88 8.29
N GLY A 567 8.60 17.80 8.65
CA GLY A 567 8.26 19.05 9.32
C GLY A 567 9.46 19.67 10.03
N TRP A 568 9.25 20.82 10.63
CA TRP A 568 10.27 21.51 11.41
C TRP A 568 10.15 21.13 12.86
N VAL A 569 11.22 20.59 13.43
CA VAL A 569 11.23 20.10 14.81
C VAL A 569 12.40 20.66 15.58
N MET A 570 12.21 20.90 16.88
CA MET A 570 13.29 21.28 17.79
C MET A 570 13.06 20.72 19.18
N VAL A 571 14.13 20.58 19.93
CA VAL A 571 14.13 19.99 21.26
C VAL A 571 14.72 20.96 22.27
N SER A 572 14.14 21.03 23.46
CA SER A 572 14.67 21.77 24.60
C SER A 572 14.81 20.85 25.82
N GLY A 573 16.03 20.71 26.34
CA GLY A 573 16.36 19.88 27.51
C GLY A 573 17.02 18.54 27.15
N SER A 574 17.43 17.76 28.17
CA SER A 574 17.94 16.39 27.96
C SER A 574 16.77 15.42 27.83
N VAL A 575 16.71 14.72 26.70
CA VAL A 575 15.56 13.94 26.24
C VAL A 575 15.89 12.47 26.02
N ASP A 576 14.93 11.59 26.26
CA ASP A 576 14.97 10.19 25.86
C ASP A 576 14.22 10.02 24.51
N ARG A 577 14.92 10.35 23.40
CA ARG A 577 14.52 10.06 21.99
C ARG A 577 13.25 10.77 21.47
N PRO A 578 13.22 12.11 21.40
CA PRO A 578 12.14 12.79 20.72
C PRO A 578 12.24 12.51 19.22
N SER A 579 11.12 12.18 18.59
CA SER A 579 11.15 11.52 17.29
C SER A 579 10.02 12.00 16.39
N ILE A 580 10.28 11.98 15.08
CA ILE A 580 9.27 12.07 14.02
C ILE A 580 9.23 10.74 13.28
N GLY A 581 8.05 10.19 13.02
CA GLY A 581 7.96 8.83 12.51
C GLY A 581 6.68 8.46 11.78
N LEU A 582 6.72 7.25 11.25
CA LEU A 582 5.68 6.55 10.52
C LEU A 582 5.47 5.17 11.15
N THR A 583 4.25 4.85 11.57
CA THR A 583 3.90 3.52 12.10
C THR A 583 2.81 2.87 11.26
N PHE A 584 3.04 1.64 10.81
CA PHE A 584 2.08 0.82 10.06
C PHE A 584 1.38 -0.19 10.98
N ARG A 585 0.08 -0.37 10.80
CA ARG A 585 -0.74 -1.36 11.52
C ARG A 585 -1.59 -2.22 10.58
N ASP A 586 -1.86 -3.46 10.97
CA ASP A 586 -2.77 -4.37 10.26
C ASP A 586 -4.26 -4.08 10.58
N ALA A 587 -5.17 -4.92 10.05
CA ALA A 587 -6.62 -4.87 10.29
C ALA A 587 -6.97 -4.92 11.77
N ASN A 588 -6.21 -5.72 12.52
CA ASN A 588 -6.44 -6.00 13.93
C ASN A 588 -5.83 -4.91 14.83
N GLY A 589 -5.23 -3.87 14.24
CA GLY A 589 -4.54 -2.80 14.94
C GLY A 589 -3.16 -3.18 15.46
N ASN A 590 -2.62 -4.36 15.14
CA ASN A 590 -1.27 -4.73 15.53
C ASN A 590 -0.25 -3.94 14.72
N ARG A 591 0.86 -3.56 15.36
CA ARG A 591 1.97 -2.87 14.71
C ARG A 591 2.72 -3.84 13.81
N VAL A 592 2.78 -3.52 12.52
CA VAL A 592 3.46 -4.36 11.50
C VAL A 592 4.72 -3.71 10.95
N GLY A 593 4.94 -2.42 11.19
CA GLY A 593 6.18 -1.77 10.80
C GLY A 593 6.30 -0.38 11.38
N THR A 594 7.53 0.10 11.57
CA THR A 594 7.77 1.49 11.92
C THR A 594 9.09 1.98 11.38
N ASP A 595 9.14 3.28 11.13
CA ASP A 595 10.32 4.03 10.83
C ASP A 595 10.24 5.36 11.59
N TYR A 596 11.33 5.82 12.21
CA TYR A 596 11.38 7.14 12.83
C TYR A 596 12.80 7.71 12.85
N ARG A 597 12.88 9.04 12.96
CA ARG A 597 14.13 9.78 13.16
C ARG A 597 14.13 10.45 14.50
N VAL A 598 15.23 10.28 15.24
CA VAL A 598 15.47 10.99 16.50
C VAL A 598 15.89 12.43 16.20
N VAL A 599 15.32 13.38 16.92
CA VAL A 599 15.61 14.80 16.85
C VAL A 599 16.53 15.16 18.02
N ARG A 600 17.62 15.87 17.76
CA ARG A 600 18.55 16.32 18.83
C ARG A 600 18.84 17.82 18.79
N ASP A 601 18.30 18.51 17.81
CA ASP A 601 18.62 19.91 17.56
C ASP A 601 17.91 20.84 18.53
N THR A 602 18.66 21.82 19.04
CA THR A 602 18.16 22.83 19.96
C THR A 602 17.50 24.02 19.25
N GLY A 603 17.48 24.01 17.91
CA GLY A 603 16.76 24.94 17.05
C GLY A 603 15.95 24.20 15.99
N TYR A 604 14.96 24.87 15.39
CA TYR A 604 14.09 24.27 14.37
C TYR A 604 14.91 23.76 13.18
N THR A 605 14.96 22.45 13.02
CA THR A 605 15.55 21.78 11.88
C THR A 605 14.47 21.04 11.10
N TYR A 606 14.56 21.11 9.79
CA TYR A 606 13.69 20.32 8.93
C TYR A 606 14.06 18.84 9.09
N ARG A 607 13.07 18.02 9.38
CA ARG A 607 13.21 16.56 9.43
C ARG A 607 12.19 15.95 8.49
N GLU A 608 12.63 14.90 7.85
CA GLU A 608 11.86 14.14 6.88
C GLU A 608 12.19 12.68 7.08
N ILE A 609 11.18 11.84 6.93
CA ILE A 609 11.30 10.41 6.94
C ILE A 609 10.39 9.79 5.90
N THR A 610 10.87 8.72 5.27
CA THR A 610 10.13 7.98 4.26
C THR A 610 10.16 6.50 4.57
N ALA A 611 9.00 5.84 4.56
CA ALA A 611 8.90 4.42 4.86
C ALA A 611 7.96 3.72 3.88
N VAL A 612 8.33 2.52 3.45
CA VAL A 612 7.50 1.69 2.56
C VAL A 612 6.51 0.87 3.39
N ALA A 613 5.24 0.90 3.03
CA ALA A 613 4.19 0.14 3.70
C ALA A 613 4.41 -1.38 3.56
N PRO A 614 4.48 -2.13 4.68
CA PRO A 614 4.57 -3.59 4.65
C PRO A 614 3.39 -4.26 3.94
N ALA A 615 3.58 -5.50 3.46
CA ALA A 615 2.60 -6.29 2.70
C ALA A 615 1.22 -6.44 3.39
N ASN A 616 1.19 -6.41 4.72
CA ASN A 616 0.02 -6.57 5.57
C ASN A 616 -0.41 -5.26 6.27
N ALA A 617 0.13 -4.12 5.85
CA ALA A 617 -0.27 -2.82 6.40
C ALA A 617 -1.63 -2.40 5.86
N MET A 618 -2.50 -1.98 6.77
CA MET A 618 -3.84 -1.44 6.48
C MET A 618 -3.95 0.03 6.89
N TRP A 619 -3.23 0.41 7.94
CA TRP A 619 -3.17 1.78 8.43
C TRP A 619 -1.73 2.26 8.48
N VAL A 620 -1.52 3.55 8.19
CA VAL A 620 -0.27 4.27 8.44
C VAL A 620 -0.55 5.47 9.32
N TYR A 621 0.28 5.67 10.33
CA TYR A 621 0.22 6.77 11.27
C TYR A 621 1.44 7.66 11.04
N GLY A 622 1.24 8.92 10.68
CA GLY A 622 2.28 9.95 10.76
C GLY A 622 2.25 10.59 12.13
N TRP A 623 3.39 10.62 12.83
CA TRP A 623 3.44 11.05 14.22
C TRP A 623 4.70 11.82 14.59
N VAL A 624 4.59 12.61 15.66
CA VAL A 624 5.73 13.20 16.39
C VAL A 624 5.53 12.95 17.88
N GLU A 625 6.59 12.55 18.57
CA GLU A 625 6.50 12.16 19.98
C GLU A 625 7.77 12.45 20.77
N ASN A 626 7.63 12.50 22.10
CA ASN A 626 8.72 12.57 23.06
C ASN A 626 8.47 11.61 24.23
N TYR A 627 9.48 10.83 24.61
CA TYR A 627 9.45 10.02 25.83
C TYR A 627 10.30 10.69 26.91
N ASN A 628 9.66 11.03 28.04
CA ASN A 628 10.25 11.47 29.32
C ASN A 628 11.53 12.33 29.29
N GLY A 629 11.42 13.55 29.86
CA GLY A 629 12.52 14.49 29.98
C GLY A 629 12.65 15.32 28.72
N GLY A 630 12.57 16.65 28.84
CA GLY A 630 12.67 17.61 27.74
C GLY A 630 11.36 17.87 26.96
N ILE A 631 11.39 18.86 26.08
CA ILE A 631 10.22 19.41 25.37
C ILE A 631 10.49 19.34 23.86
N LEU A 632 9.59 18.72 23.10
CA LEU A 632 9.61 18.73 21.63
C LEU A 632 8.66 19.81 21.13
N TYR A 633 9.15 20.62 20.20
CA TYR A 633 8.31 21.50 19.38
C TYR A 633 8.29 20.97 17.96
N ALA A 634 7.12 21.00 17.32
CA ALA A 634 6.94 20.64 15.93
C ALA A 634 6.07 21.67 15.22
N ASP A 635 6.43 22.04 14.01
CA ASP A 635 5.73 23.03 13.21
C ASP A 635 5.80 22.67 11.73
N ASP A 636 4.83 23.16 10.95
CA ASP A 636 4.70 22.93 9.51
C ASP A 636 4.88 21.44 9.13
N LEU A 637 4.13 20.55 9.80
CA LEU A 637 4.19 19.12 9.53
C LEU A 637 3.61 18.80 8.15
N SER A 638 4.16 17.80 7.47
CA SER A 638 3.66 17.31 6.19
C SER A 638 3.75 15.81 6.10
N PHE A 639 2.63 15.16 5.79
CA PHE A 639 2.52 13.72 5.54
C PHE A 639 2.11 13.49 4.08
N SER A 640 2.76 12.59 3.34
CA SER A 640 2.53 12.39 1.90
C SER A 640 2.85 10.93 1.51
N SER A 641 2.56 10.51 0.27
CA SER A 641 2.96 9.21 -0.26
C SER A 641 3.43 9.29 -1.72
N SER A 642 4.30 8.37 -2.13
CA SER A 642 4.84 8.16 -3.49
C SER A 642 3.75 7.92 -4.53
N HIS A 643 2.66 7.29 -4.11
CA HIS A 643 1.46 7.13 -4.92
C HIS A 643 0.85 8.46 -5.37
N ARG A 644 1.04 9.54 -4.59
CA ARG A 644 0.61 10.90 -4.96
C ARG A 644 1.70 11.76 -5.62
N ALA A 645 2.91 11.20 -5.80
CA ALA A 645 4.06 11.89 -6.41
C ALA A 645 4.15 11.68 -7.93
N HIS A 646 3.60 10.59 -8.45
CA HIS A 646 3.14 10.57 -9.83
C HIS A 646 1.98 11.55 -9.91
N ASN A 647 2.01 12.50 -10.86
CA ASN A 647 0.95 13.47 -11.11
C ASN A 647 -0.44 12.88 -10.82
N VAL A 648 -0.93 13.08 -9.59
CA VAL A 648 -2.32 12.90 -9.28
C VAL A 648 -2.97 14.11 -9.90
N ILE A 649 -3.38 13.93 -11.15
CA ILE A 649 -4.69 14.39 -11.56
C ILE A 649 -5.63 13.95 -10.42
N PRO A 650 -6.11 14.87 -9.54
CA PRO A 650 -6.95 14.54 -8.39
C PRO A 650 -8.12 13.76 -8.93
N THR A 651 -8.24 12.45 -8.59
CA THR A 651 -9.17 11.49 -9.23
C THR A 651 -9.95 12.17 -10.34
N ASP A 652 -9.29 12.22 -11.51
CA ASP A 652 -9.76 12.71 -12.81
C ASP A 652 -11.10 12.11 -13.24
N TYR A 653 -12.01 11.75 -12.36
CA TYR A 653 -13.22 11.04 -12.74
C TYR A 653 -14.03 11.90 -13.71
N LEU A 654 -13.87 13.23 -13.74
CA LEU A 654 -14.40 14.08 -14.81
C LEU A 654 -13.64 13.91 -16.13
N ASP A 655 -12.32 13.77 -16.14
CA ASP A 655 -11.55 13.43 -17.34
C ASP A 655 -11.78 11.99 -17.81
N VAL A 656 -11.76 11.00 -16.92
CA VAL A 656 -11.98 9.57 -17.20
C VAL A 656 -13.40 9.33 -17.72
N THR A 657 -14.41 10.00 -17.14
CA THR A 657 -15.79 9.95 -17.66
C THR A 657 -16.02 10.90 -18.84
N GLY A 658 -15.08 11.80 -19.12
CA GLY A 658 -15.22 12.88 -20.11
C GLY A 658 -16.22 13.99 -19.73
N ALA A 659 -16.66 14.05 -18.47
CA ALA A 659 -17.51 15.13 -17.96
C ALA A 659 -16.88 16.52 -18.11
N SER A 660 -15.55 16.66 -17.98
CA SER A 660 -14.83 17.94 -18.22
C SER A 660 -15.06 18.46 -19.66
N THR A 661 -15.05 17.54 -20.63
CA THR A 661 -15.35 17.84 -22.04
C THR A 661 -16.82 18.23 -22.21
N LEU A 662 -17.75 17.61 -21.50
CA LEU A 662 -19.17 17.97 -21.54
C LEU A 662 -19.43 19.36 -20.95
N HIS A 663 -18.79 19.70 -19.83
CA HIS A 663 -18.88 21.03 -19.21
C HIS A 663 -18.40 22.12 -20.17
N SER A 664 -17.28 21.89 -20.89
CA SER A 664 -16.78 22.83 -21.90
C SER A 664 -17.77 23.11 -23.04
N ARG A 665 -18.74 22.21 -23.25
CA ARG A 665 -19.83 22.33 -24.23
C ARG A 665 -21.13 22.88 -23.61
N GLY A 666 -21.09 23.32 -22.35
CA GLY A 666 -22.25 23.79 -21.60
C GLY A 666 -23.20 22.69 -21.15
N ILE A 667 -22.75 21.42 -21.12
CA ILE A 667 -23.51 20.27 -20.64
C ILE A 667 -23.05 19.98 -19.21
N ASP A 668 -23.63 20.69 -18.24
CA ASP A 668 -23.22 20.70 -16.83
C ASP A 668 -24.39 20.39 -15.86
N GLY A 669 -25.52 19.95 -16.40
CA GLY A 669 -26.74 19.68 -15.64
C GLY A 669 -27.65 20.90 -15.44
N THR A 670 -27.37 22.04 -16.07
CA THR A 670 -28.21 23.25 -15.96
C THR A 670 -29.69 22.94 -16.19
N GLY A 671 -30.52 23.33 -15.21
CA GLY A 671 -31.97 23.17 -15.26
C GLY A 671 -32.50 21.78 -14.92
N ILE A 672 -31.63 20.79 -14.72
CA ILE A 672 -31.99 19.41 -14.37
C ILE A 672 -32.08 19.25 -12.85
N GLY A 673 -33.10 18.55 -12.36
CA GLY A 673 -33.20 18.09 -10.98
C GLY A 673 -32.69 16.66 -10.83
N VAL A 674 -31.79 16.46 -9.85
CA VAL A 674 -31.28 15.14 -9.46
C VAL A 674 -31.72 14.87 -8.02
N ALA A 675 -32.54 13.84 -7.83
CA ALA A 675 -32.96 13.42 -6.50
C ALA A 675 -31.96 12.45 -5.89
N VAL A 676 -31.48 12.77 -4.70
CA VAL A 676 -30.57 11.94 -3.90
C VAL A 676 -31.41 11.27 -2.82
N VAL A 677 -31.69 9.98 -3.01
CA VAL A 677 -32.48 9.15 -2.09
C VAL A 677 -31.51 8.45 -1.16
N ASP A 678 -31.30 8.98 0.05
CA ASP A 678 -30.18 8.60 0.93
C ASP A 678 -30.39 9.02 2.41
N THR A 679 -29.33 9.17 3.19
CA THR A 679 -29.31 9.58 4.62
C THR A 679 -29.64 11.05 4.88
N GLY A 680 -29.77 11.85 3.82
CA GLY A 680 -29.94 13.30 3.85
C GLY A 680 -28.87 14.00 3.02
N VAL A 681 -28.93 15.33 2.92
CA VAL A 681 -27.88 16.15 2.28
C VAL A 681 -27.67 17.42 3.09
N ASP A 682 -26.44 17.63 3.54
CA ASP A 682 -26.02 18.90 4.13
C ASP A 682 -25.54 19.88 3.04
N ALA A 683 -26.41 20.85 2.76
CA ALA A 683 -26.21 21.92 1.80
C ALA A 683 -24.94 22.75 2.04
N SER A 684 -24.47 22.85 3.29
CA SER A 684 -23.29 23.66 3.64
C SER A 684 -22.00 23.05 3.11
N TYR A 685 -21.87 21.72 3.13
CA TYR A 685 -20.69 21.01 2.64
C TYR A 685 -20.61 20.97 1.11
N ILE A 686 -21.75 20.88 0.42
CA ILE A 686 -21.78 20.94 -1.05
C ILE A 686 -21.78 22.37 -1.59
N GLY A 687 -21.82 23.37 -0.70
CA GLY A 687 -21.87 24.78 -1.02
C GLY A 687 -23.13 25.21 -1.77
N LYS A 688 -24.17 24.38 -1.91
CA LYS A 688 -25.40 24.68 -2.66
C LYS A 688 -26.64 24.53 -1.80
N ASN A 689 -27.61 25.41 -2.02
CA ASN A 689 -28.94 25.23 -1.46
C ASN A 689 -29.67 24.11 -2.20
N ASN A 690 -30.23 23.16 -1.43
CA ASN A 690 -31.17 22.18 -1.98
C ASN A 690 -32.42 22.89 -2.48
N ARG A 691 -32.88 22.55 -3.69
CA ARG A 691 -34.06 23.18 -4.29
C ARG A 691 -35.37 22.69 -3.66
N ALA A 692 -35.37 21.46 -3.16
CA ALA A 692 -36.42 20.89 -2.35
C ALA A 692 -35.86 19.79 -1.43
N GLN A 693 -36.58 19.50 -0.35
CA GLN A 693 -36.18 18.50 0.63
C GLN A 693 -37.41 17.70 1.09
N TYR A 694 -37.25 16.40 1.26
CA TYR A 694 -38.23 15.47 1.83
C TYR A 694 -37.55 14.56 2.83
N SER A 695 -38.26 14.16 3.89
CA SER A 695 -37.80 13.13 4.82
C SER A 695 -38.92 12.14 5.07
N ALA A 696 -38.68 10.86 4.76
CA ALA A 696 -39.55 9.75 5.11
C ALA A 696 -39.41 9.33 6.58
N ILE A 697 -38.37 9.83 7.26
CA ILE A 697 -38.04 9.51 8.66
C ILE A 697 -38.09 10.75 9.56
N THR A 698 -38.17 10.53 10.88
CA THR A 698 -38.19 11.59 11.88
C THR A 698 -36.80 12.24 12.04
N GLY A 699 -36.74 13.47 12.55
CA GLY A 699 -35.46 14.18 12.77
C GLY A 699 -35.02 15.11 11.63
N GLY A 700 -35.93 15.47 10.72
CA GLY A 700 -35.67 16.47 9.67
C GLY A 700 -34.89 15.93 8.48
N THR A 701 -34.37 16.81 7.64
CA THR A 701 -33.77 16.48 6.32
C THR A 701 -32.23 16.55 6.32
N GLY A 702 -31.61 16.91 7.45
CA GLY A 702 -30.15 16.97 7.58
C GLY A 702 -29.51 15.58 7.49
N ASP A 703 -28.21 15.56 7.22
CA ASP A 703 -27.44 14.33 7.03
C ASP A 703 -26.53 14.06 8.22
N ALA A 704 -27.02 13.26 9.18
CA ALA A 704 -26.23 12.87 10.35
C ALA A 704 -25.24 11.73 10.06
N ASN A 705 -25.36 11.07 8.90
CA ASN A 705 -24.50 9.96 8.50
C ASN A 705 -23.34 10.44 7.61
N GLY A 706 -23.64 11.34 6.67
CA GLY A 706 -22.67 11.91 5.72
C GLY A 706 -22.68 11.26 4.34
N HIS A 707 -23.29 10.08 4.18
CA HIS A 707 -23.30 9.32 2.93
C HIS A 707 -24.04 10.07 1.81
N GLY A 708 -25.25 10.55 2.06
CA GLY A 708 -26.00 11.32 1.06
C GLY A 708 -25.35 12.65 0.69
N THR A 709 -24.69 13.33 1.62
CA THR A 709 -23.90 14.54 1.35
C THR A 709 -22.70 14.24 0.46
N PHE A 710 -22.01 13.12 0.69
CA PHE A 710 -20.93 12.65 -0.16
C PHE A 710 -21.42 12.40 -1.59
N MET A 711 -22.52 11.66 -1.75
CA MET A 711 -23.13 11.39 -3.06
C MET A 711 -23.57 12.67 -3.77
N ALA A 712 -24.23 13.59 -3.05
CA ALA A 712 -24.63 14.89 -3.60
C ALA A 712 -23.43 15.73 -4.06
N GLY A 713 -22.28 15.61 -3.38
CA GLY A 713 -21.03 16.28 -3.73
C GLY A 713 -20.45 15.85 -5.07
N ILE A 714 -20.46 14.53 -5.34
CA ILE A 714 -20.04 13.94 -6.63
C ILE A 714 -20.98 14.39 -7.74
N ILE A 715 -22.29 14.39 -7.48
CA ILE A 715 -23.30 14.73 -8.49
C ILE A 715 -23.22 16.20 -8.86
N GLY A 716 -23.22 17.13 -7.89
CA GLY A 716 -23.38 18.54 -8.21
C GLY A 716 -23.10 19.50 -7.05
N SER A 717 -21.86 19.54 -6.56
CA SER A 717 -21.37 20.57 -5.63
C SER A 717 -21.11 21.93 -6.30
N GLN A 718 -20.96 22.99 -5.50
CA GLN A 718 -20.47 24.29 -5.98
C GLN A 718 -18.95 24.21 -6.22
N GLY A 719 -18.53 23.98 -7.46
CA GLY A 719 -17.13 23.86 -7.86
C GLY A 719 -16.94 23.10 -9.18
N THR A 720 -15.69 22.96 -9.65
CA THR A 720 -15.34 22.28 -10.92
C THR A 720 -15.10 20.77 -10.77
N SER A 721 -15.39 20.17 -9.62
CA SER A 721 -15.06 18.77 -9.31
C SER A 721 -16.32 17.91 -9.08
N SER A 722 -17.42 18.16 -9.81
CA SER A 722 -18.66 17.37 -9.79
C SER A 722 -19.15 17.03 -11.20
N ILE A 723 -19.89 15.93 -11.39
CA ILE A 723 -20.37 15.47 -12.70
C ILE A 723 -21.30 16.49 -13.36
N ALA A 724 -22.22 17.07 -12.58
CA ALA A 724 -23.25 17.99 -13.03
C ALA A 724 -23.29 19.24 -12.12
N PRO A 725 -22.27 20.11 -12.22
CA PRO A 725 -22.07 21.23 -11.30
C PRO A 725 -23.16 22.31 -11.37
N ALA A 726 -24.07 22.28 -12.35
CA ALA A 726 -25.23 23.18 -12.43
C ALA A 726 -26.57 22.48 -12.19
N ALA A 727 -26.57 21.19 -11.88
CA ALA A 727 -27.78 20.47 -11.50
C ALA A 727 -28.36 20.97 -10.16
N ASN A 728 -29.68 20.87 -10.04
CA ASN A 728 -30.42 21.13 -8.81
C ASN A 728 -30.46 19.84 -7.99
N ILE A 729 -29.85 19.85 -6.81
CA ILE A 729 -29.93 18.74 -5.87
C ILE A 729 -31.26 18.76 -5.12
N ILE A 730 -31.94 17.62 -5.11
CA ILE A 730 -33.20 17.38 -4.39
C ILE A 730 -32.93 16.32 -3.32
N ASN A 731 -32.95 16.74 -2.05
CA ASN A 731 -32.65 15.87 -0.92
C ASN A 731 -33.89 15.03 -0.55
N VAL A 732 -33.82 13.71 -0.65
CA VAL A 732 -34.89 12.79 -0.30
C VAL A 732 -34.35 11.83 0.76
N ARG A 733 -34.48 12.22 2.03
CA ARG A 733 -33.98 11.43 3.15
C ARG A 733 -34.87 10.23 3.43
N VAL A 734 -34.32 9.03 3.34
CA VAL A 734 -35.01 7.76 3.58
C VAL A 734 -34.23 6.83 4.51
N LEU A 735 -32.97 7.16 4.81
CA LEU A 735 -32.12 6.43 5.75
C LEU A 735 -31.82 7.28 7.00
N ASP A 736 -31.66 6.60 8.13
CA ASP A 736 -31.34 7.20 9.42
C ASP A 736 -29.84 7.53 9.59
N SER A 737 -29.45 7.92 10.81
CA SER A 737 -28.04 8.25 11.12
C SER A 737 -27.07 7.07 11.04
N GLU A 738 -27.58 5.84 11.05
CA GLU A 738 -26.80 4.61 10.92
C GLU A 738 -26.78 4.11 9.46
N GLY A 739 -27.43 4.84 8.55
CA GLY A 739 -27.53 4.44 7.15
C GLY A 739 -28.52 3.31 6.93
N LYS A 740 -29.52 3.17 7.81
CA LYS A 740 -30.55 2.12 7.78
C LYS A 740 -31.93 2.72 7.52
N GLY A 741 -32.81 1.94 6.90
CA GLY A 741 -34.19 2.29 6.64
C GLY A 741 -35.01 1.07 6.24
N THR A 742 -36.22 1.29 5.71
CA THR A 742 -37.10 0.21 5.23
C THR A 742 -37.55 0.43 3.80
N TYR A 743 -38.04 -0.62 3.14
CA TYR A 743 -38.64 -0.52 1.81
C TYR A 743 -39.75 0.51 1.76
N SER A 744 -40.64 0.55 2.75
CA SER A 744 -41.75 1.51 2.82
C SER A 744 -41.27 2.96 2.90
N GLN A 745 -40.21 3.24 3.65
CA GLN A 745 -39.60 4.59 3.73
C GLN A 745 -39.02 5.03 2.37
N VAL A 746 -38.31 4.12 1.68
CA VAL A 746 -37.77 4.39 0.34
C VAL A 746 -38.88 4.60 -0.67
N ILE A 747 -39.87 3.70 -0.72
CA ILE A 747 -41.02 3.77 -1.63
C ILE A 747 -41.81 5.08 -1.41
N SER A 748 -41.96 5.53 -0.17
CA SER A 748 -42.56 6.82 0.16
C SER A 748 -41.75 8.01 -0.40
N GLY A 749 -40.42 7.96 -0.31
CA GLY A 749 -39.52 8.91 -0.98
C GLY A 749 -39.70 8.91 -2.50
N LEU A 750 -39.80 7.73 -3.13
CA LEU A 750 -40.05 7.60 -4.57
C LEU A 750 -41.43 8.14 -4.96
N ASN A 751 -42.46 7.91 -4.14
CA ASN A 751 -43.79 8.49 -4.33
C ASN A 751 -43.76 10.02 -4.31
N TRP A 752 -43.00 10.61 -3.38
CA TRP A 752 -42.81 12.06 -3.34
C TRP A 752 -42.11 12.56 -4.61
N ILE A 753 -41.05 11.88 -5.06
CA ILE A 753 -40.37 12.22 -6.32
C ILE A 753 -41.35 12.19 -7.50
N LEU A 754 -42.13 11.11 -7.65
CA LEU A 754 -43.12 10.99 -8.71
C LEU A 754 -44.12 12.16 -8.69
N THR A 755 -44.59 12.53 -7.50
CA THR A 755 -45.56 13.62 -7.31
C THR A 755 -44.99 14.98 -7.71
N TYR A 756 -43.74 15.28 -7.33
CA TYR A 756 -43.14 16.61 -7.51
C TYR A 756 -42.19 16.74 -8.70
N ARG A 757 -42.02 15.68 -9.51
CA ARG A 757 -41.07 15.64 -10.65
C ARG A 757 -41.19 16.83 -11.59
N ASN A 758 -42.40 17.27 -11.92
CA ASN A 758 -42.63 18.38 -12.85
C ASN A 758 -42.26 19.73 -12.22
N SER A 759 -42.53 19.91 -10.93
CA SER A 759 -42.27 21.16 -10.21
C SER A 759 -40.77 21.46 -10.06
N TYR A 760 -39.96 20.41 -9.88
CA TYR A 760 -38.51 20.53 -9.70
C TYR A 760 -37.69 20.09 -10.91
N ASN A 761 -38.35 19.72 -12.02
CA ASN A 761 -37.75 19.12 -13.21
C ASN A 761 -36.83 17.93 -12.87
N ILE A 762 -37.31 17.01 -12.02
CA ILE A 762 -36.56 15.82 -11.63
C ILE A 762 -36.48 14.88 -12.84
N ARG A 763 -35.25 14.66 -13.32
CA ARG A 763 -34.99 13.78 -14.48
C ARG A 763 -34.13 12.57 -14.11
N VAL A 764 -33.42 12.63 -12.99
CA VAL A 764 -32.51 11.58 -12.52
C VAL A 764 -32.75 11.34 -11.03
N VAL A 765 -32.71 10.07 -10.62
CA VAL A 765 -32.76 9.62 -9.23
C VAL A 765 -31.52 8.77 -8.96
N ASN A 766 -30.75 9.14 -7.93
CA ASN A 766 -29.62 8.37 -7.42
C ASN A 766 -30.05 7.63 -6.15
N MET A 767 -29.83 6.32 -6.13
CA MET A 767 -30.12 5.42 -5.02
C MET A 767 -28.89 4.55 -4.72
N SER A 768 -28.00 5.07 -3.88
CA SER A 768 -26.81 4.36 -3.38
C SER A 768 -27.17 3.53 -2.16
N LEU A 769 -28.07 2.58 -2.36
CA LEU A 769 -28.74 1.78 -1.32
C LEU A 769 -28.70 0.30 -1.74
N MET A 770 -28.75 -0.61 -0.77
CA MET A 770 -28.96 -2.03 -0.99
C MET A 770 -29.97 -2.63 -0.01
N GLY A 771 -30.81 -3.52 -0.52
CA GLY A 771 -31.77 -4.31 0.25
C GLY A 771 -31.81 -5.77 -0.20
N PRO A 772 -32.36 -6.67 0.63
CA PRO A 772 -32.38 -8.10 0.34
C PRO A 772 -33.26 -8.40 -0.88
N VAL A 773 -32.82 -9.35 -1.72
CA VAL A 773 -33.68 -9.93 -2.76
C VAL A 773 -34.65 -10.89 -2.08
N THR A 774 -35.86 -10.43 -1.81
CA THR A 774 -36.88 -11.22 -1.07
C THR A 774 -37.74 -12.09 -1.99
N GLY A 775 -37.73 -11.79 -3.29
CA GLY A 775 -38.45 -12.50 -4.34
C GLY A 775 -38.14 -11.91 -5.73
N PRO A 776 -38.82 -12.38 -6.79
CA PRO A 776 -38.54 -11.94 -8.16
C PRO A 776 -38.86 -10.45 -8.35
N TYR A 777 -38.10 -9.77 -9.22
CA TYR A 777 -38.16 -8.31 -9.34
C TYR A 777 -39.58 -7.78 -9.64
N TRP A 778 -40.36 -8.47 -10.46
CA TRP A 778 -41.72 -8.07 -10.84
C TRP A 778 -42.73 -8.13 -9.68
N ASN A 779 -42.42 -8.80 -8.56
CA ASN A 779 -43.26 -8.84 -7.36
C ASN A 779 -42.69 -7.99 -6.22
N ASN A 780 -41.41 -7.62 -6.26
CA ASN A 780 -40.79 -6.81 -5.22
C ASN A 780 -41.37 -5.38 -5.25
N PRO A 781 -41.90 -4.85 -4.12
CA PRO A 781 -42.58 -3.55 -4.10
C PRO A 781 -41.64 -2.37 -4.34
N LEU A 782 -40.36 -2.48 -3.96
CA LEU A 782 -39.37 -1.43 -4.20
C LEU A 782 -39.01 -1.38 -5.69
N ASN A 783 -38.88 -2.53 -6.33
CA ASN A 783 -38.66 -2.65 -7.79
C ASN A 783 -39.83 -2.04 -8.59
N GLN A 784 -41.07 -2.42 -8.28
CA GLN A 784 -42.24 -1.80 -8.92
C GLN A 784 -42.34 -0.28 -8.70
N ALA A 785 -41.84 0.23 -7.56
CA ALA A 785 -41.78 1.66 -7.29
C ALA A 785 -40.74 2.37 -8.18
N VAL A 786 -39.56 1.78 -8.40
CA VAL A 786 -38.57 2.35 -9.33
C VAL A 786 -39.01 2.22 -10.79
N GLU A 787 -39.68 1.12 -11.18
CA GLU A 787 -40.32 0.98 -12.49
C GLU A 787 -41.37 2.08 -12.73
N SER A 788 -42.11 2.48 -11.69
CA SER A 788 -43.09 3.57 -11.79
C SER A 788 -42.43 4.92 -12.09
N LEU A 789 -41.22 5.17 -11.58
CA LEU A 789 -40.43 6.36 -11.94
C LEU A 789 -39.89 6.25 -13.37
N TRP A 790 -39.39 5.08 -13.76
CA TRP A 790 -38.92 4.81 -15.11
C TRP A 790 -40.03 5.04 -16.14
N ASN A 791 -41.23 4.50 -15.90
CA ASN A 791 -42.42 4.70 -16.73
C ASN A 791 -42.86 6.17 -16.80
N ALA A 792 -42.56 6.97 -15.78
CA ALA A 792 -42.77 8.41 -15.78
C ALA A 792 -41.67 9.20 -16.54
N GLY A 793 -40.71 8.50 -17.14
CA GLY A 793 -39.61 9.05 -17.92
C GLY A 793 -38.47 9.63 -17.08
N ILE A 794 -38.28 9.13 -15.86
CA ILE A 794 -37.17 9.48 -14.97
C ILE A 794 -36.10 8.40 -15.07
N VAL A 795 -34.83 8.79 -15.20
CA VAL A 795 -33.70 7.87 -15.16
C VAL A 795 -33.41 7.50 -13.70
N VAL A 796 -33.38 6.20 -13.40
CA VAL A 796 -33.10 5.70 -12.06
C VAL A 796 -31.76 4.98 -12.09
N VAL A 797 -30.84 5.42 -11.23
CA VAL A 797 -29.48 4.87 -11.08
C VAL A 797 -29.35 4.30 -9.68
N VAL A 798 -28.97 3.02 -9.61
CA VAL A 798 -28.94 2.24 -8.36
C VAL A 798 -27.60 1.53 -8.24
N ALA A 799 -27.16 1.28 -7.00
CA ALA A 799 -25.98 0.45 -6.76
C ALA A 799 -26.28 -1.03 -7.04
N ALA A 800 -25.28 -1.78 -7.52
CA ALA A 800 -25.35 -3.25 -7.58
C ALA A 800 -25.41 -3.87 -6.18
N GLY A 801 -24.94 -3.15 -5.15
CA GLY A 801 -24.83 -3.61 -3.77
C GLY A 801 -23.41 -4.07 -3.42
N ASN A 802 -23.22 -4.37 -2.13
CA ASN A 802 -21.91 -4.68 -1.54
C ASN A 802 -21.74 -6.15 -1.11
N THR A 803 -22.56 -7.03 -1.67
CA THR A 803 -22.56 -8.47 -1.33
C THR A 803 -21.73 -9.31 -2.30
N GLY A 804 -20.87 -8.65 -3.08
CA GLY A 804 -20.02 -9.27 -4.10
C GLY A 804 -18.86 -10.11 -3.57
N PRO A 805 -18.02 -10.62 -4.48
CA PRO A 805 -18.07 -10.47 -5.94
C PRO A 805 -18.74 -11.67 -6.62
N ASP A 806 -19.39 -12.55 -5.85
CA ASP A 806 -19.96 -13.78 -6.35
C ASP A 806 -21.08 -13.53 -7.35
N ALA A 807 -21.22 -14.41 -8.34
CA ALA A 807 -22.36 -14.41 -9.25
C ALA A 807 -23.68 -14.49 -8.47
N GLY A 808 -24.66 -13.64 -8.78
CA GLY A 808 -25.92 -13.58 -8.03
C GLY A 808 -25.93 -12.61 -6.86
N SER A 809 -24.86 -11.83 -6.68
CA SER A 809 -24.72 -10.88 -5.55
C SER A 809 -25.32 -9.50 -5.80
N VAL A 810 -26.02 -9.28 -6.93
CA VAL A 810 -26.72 -8.02 -7.17
C VAL A 810 -27.97 -7.95 -6.29
N THR A 811 -28.07 -6.87 -5.51
CA THR A 811 -29.12 -6.65 -4.50
C THR A 811 -30.33 -5.87 -5.05
N THR A 812 -31.41 -5.74 -4.26
CA THR A 812 -32.55 -4.87 -4.60
C THR A 812 -32.19 -3.41 -4.32
N PRO A 813 -32.50 -2.43 -5.19
CA PRO A 813 -33.23 -2.55 -6.46
C PRO A 813 -32.35 -2.78 -7.71
N GLY A 814 -31.04 -3.01 -7.55
CA GLY A 814 -30.12 -3.29 -8.66
C GLY A 814 -30.45 -4.54 -9.49
N ASN A 815 -31.28 -5.44 -8.97
CA ASN A 815 -31.75 -6.64 -9.65
C ASN A 815 -32.91 -6.40 -10.64
N ASP A 816 -33.37 -5.15 -10.80
CA ASP A 816 -34.44 -4.76 -11.73
C ASP A 816 -33.86 -4.40 -13.13
N PRO A 817 -34.35 -5.00 -14.22
CA PRO A 817 -33.81 -4.74 -15.57
C PRO A 817 -34.18 -3.37 -16.17
N PHE A 818 -35.09 -2.61 -15.56
CA PHE A 818 -35.50 -1.29 -16.05
C PHE A 818 -34.59 -0.15 -15.58
N VAL A 819 -33.78 -0.36 -14.55
CA VAL A 819 -32.91 0.68 -13.95
C VAL A 819 -31.45 0.55 -14.41
N ILE A 820 -30.67 1.60 -14.18
CA ILE A 820 -29.23 1.57 -14.42
C ILE A 820 -28.54 1.08 -13.15
N THR A 821 -28.09 -0.17 -13.16
CA THR A 821 -27.35 -0.78 -12.05
C THR A 821 -25.85 -0.53 -12.20
N VAL A 822 -25.22 0.01 -11.16
CA VAL A 822 -23.81 0.41 -11.16
C VAL A 822 -23.02 -0.43 -10.17
N GLY A 823 -22.07 -1.22 -10.69
CA GLY A 823 -21.04 -1.90 -9.90
C GLY A 823 -19.81 -1.00 -9.69
N SER A 824 -18.91 -1.44 -8.82
CA SER A 824 -17.63 -0.78 -8.61
C SER A 824 -16.55 -1.44 -9.45
N PHE A 825 -15.61 -0.64 -9.94
CA PHE A 825 -14.30 -1.11 -10.39
C PHE A 825 -13.25 -0.19 -9.75
N THR A 826 -12.04 -0.70 -9.58
CA THR A 826 -10.89 0.12 -9.20
C THR A 826 -9.92 0.11 -10.36
N ASP A 827 -9.35 1.27 -10.67
CA ASP A 827 -8.21 1.40 -11.57
C ASP A 827 -6.89 0.98 -10.88
N ASN A 828 -7.01 0.32 -9.71
CA ASN A 828 -5.94 0.07 -8.75
C ASN A 828 -5.14 1.36 -8.42
N TYR A 829 -5.82 2.50 -8.54
CA TYR A 829 -5.24 3.83 -8.44
C TYR A 829 -4.16 4.14 -9.51
N THR A 830 -4.18 3.43 -10.63
CA THR A 830 -3.30 3.60 -11.80
C THR A 830 -4.10 3.98 -13.07
N PRO A 831 -4.64 5.22 -13.16
CA PRO A 831 -5.57 5.62 -14.24
C PRO A 831 -5.03 5.54 -15.68
N GLY A 832 -3.73 5.26 -15.86
CA GLY A 832 -3.08 5.07 -17.16
C GLY A 832 -2.72 3.61 -17.50
N ASP A 833 -2.96 2.65 -16.60
CA ASP A 833 -2.62 1.25 -16.78
C ASP A 833 -3.83 0.36 -16.52
N SER A 834 -4.64 0.16 -17.56
CA SER A 834 -5.83 -0.70 -17.46
C SER A 834 -5.52 -2.21 -17.31
N SER A 835 -4.24 -2.60 -17.16
CA SER A 835 -3.86 -4.02 -17.03
C SER A 835 -3.98 -4.54 -15.60
N ASP A 836 -4.04 -3.65 -14.61
CA ASP A 836 -4.23 -3.99 -13.21
C ASP A 836 -5.61 -3.60 -12.64
N ASP A 837 -6.46 -2.93 -13.43
CA ASP A 837 -7.87 -2.67 -13.12
C ASP A 837 -8.63 -3.96 -12.75
N TYR A 838 -9.39 -3.92 -11.67
CA TYR A 838 -10.22 -5.06 -11.26
C TYR A 838 -11.53 -4.62 -10.58
N ILE A 839 -12.48 -5.55 -10.51
CA ILE A 839 -13.74 -5.38 -9.77
C ILE A 839 -13.45 -5.64 -8.29
N PRO A 840 -13.61 -4.66 -7.38
CA PRO A 840 -13.38 -4.84 -5.96
C PRO A 840 -14.23 -5.99 -5.40
N PRO A 841 -13.72 -6.75 -4.41
CA PRO A 841 -14.43 -7.89 -3.85
C PRO A 841 -15.80 -7.55 -3.26
N PHE A 842 -16.09 -6.30 -2.88
CA PHE A 842 -17.42 -5.96 -2.39
C PHE A 842 -18.45 -5.74 -3.51
N SER A 843 -18.03 -5.44 -4.74
CA SER A 843 -18.96 -5.05 -5.80
C SER A 843 -19.89 -6.19 -6.19
N GLY A 844 -21.20 -5.96 -6.10
CA GLY A 844 -22.20 -6.87 -6.62
C GLY A 844 -21.95 -7.21 -8.10
N ALA A 845 -22.06 -8.49 -8.43
CA ALA A 845 -21.77 -9.06 -9.73
C ALA A 845 -22.93 -9.93 -10.23
N GLY A 846 -23.28 -9.75 -11.50
CA GLY A 846 -24.31 -10.54 -12.17
C GLY A 846 -23.89 -12.01 -12.38
N PRO A 847 -24.80 -12.86 -12.88
CA PRO A 847 -26.19 -12.56 -13.25
C PRO A 847 -27.07 -12.27 -12.03
N THR A 848 -28.27 -11.75 -12.26
CA THR A 848 -29.32 -11.69 -11.22
C THR A 848 -30.05 -13.04 -11.14
N GLU A 849 -30.95 -13.23 -10.17
CA GLU A 849 -31.81 -14.43 -10.13
C GLU A 849 -32.61 -14.62 -11.44
N ALA A 850 -32.98 -13.53 -12.10
CA ALA A 850 -33.77 -13.54 -13.34
C ALA A 850 -32.93 -13.69 -14.63
N GLY A 851 -31.60 -13.83 -14.51
CA GLY A 851 -30.65 -13.82 -15.63
C GLY A 851 -30.05 -12.45 -15.83
#